data_AF-A0A482WJF7-F1
#
_entry.id   AF-A0A482WJF7-F1
#
_cell.length_a   1.000
_cell.length_b   1.000
_cell.length_c   1.000
_cell.angle_alpha   90.00
_cell.angle_beta   90.00
_cell.angle_gamma   90.00
#
_symmetry.space_group_name_H-M   'P 1'
#
loop_
_entity.id
_entity.type
_entity.pdbx_description
1 polymer ?
#
loop_
_entity_poly.entity_id
_entity_poly.type
_entity_poly.pdbx_seq_one_letter_code
_entity_poly.pdbx_strand_id
1 'polypeptide(L)'
;MHIPFLRSGVDRYEWLLVVICGSVEIRTIFCGPKRARAVVFARISNERAGTRFNMRGINDDGFVANFVETEQAIFCDNEESSFVQIRGSVPIFWEQPGIQVGSHKVRIMREFQATVYSFQRHVVDIKNKYGHQVFLNLLSTSPIGSKEGEATLSQLYEEHHKFLPECEDIEYISFDYHQECRTGVNNLTKLKPKLESHLEAHGVFFSKVMPAGEQATVYEKQVIQKQYGTVRTNCLDCLERTNSVQTFIGLEMLNKQLKLLGLHNRAHTASRFREVFQQLWTSTGNEISRFSTGSGINSGGSMLMDVSRTAARTLQSNLLDSNKQEAIDLILGNASNELAEKAKCLLPRAILNAPNKILREMVNRSSSYLQPYNLRLAVGTYNVNGGKHFRSVVYKALSLSDWLLDCYKEPRPSPDSDEDMIDFAEAGIDEIRERVEVFAIGVQEIVDLNASNIMSASTTNAKKWAEELEKVISRDYEFVMITHVQLVGVCLFLFVRPYLLEHIRDVGVDTVKTGFGGATGNKGAVSVRFVMYNTSLAFVCAHFAAGQSQVAERNADYAEITRKISFTGRPLNSHDYVFWCGDFNYRVDMSREEIKQHLSRQEIAEKEQAAGRVFNHFMEGPINFDPTYKYDLFSDDYDTSEKQRAPAWTDRVLWRHKKQSGNDLDCFFNPGRNIFYGRAELKQSDHRPVISVNEIDIFRIDFEKRTNVFYEVIQDVGPPDATLVVQAEETEKEVFTAEFLNAVVAEFSVFGDVCGVKLFFSLNTPQWEHLYDEEINLCNGRTASMNDYLEPLVYPMNDYLEPLVYPADKIIKSKPNGNSEAEAAVTFDFQEPFDFQEPEEPEQMQSRVLPSPQVGYYLNPIQAREAFDNQEAVVETCEDDVYEVIAEDDIVYEMVPVMPAPPPPPRPSVSPPRPSGLPPPVPPRAGMPPPIPPRRDI
;
A
#
# COMPACT_ATOMS: atom_id res chain seq x y z
N MET A 1 -27.55 9.58 11.87
CA MET A 1 -28.36 9.12 10.72
C MET A 1 -29.13 7.81 10.95
N HIS A 2 -28.62 6.78 11.63
CA HIS A 2 -29.26 5.45 11.56
C HIS A 2 -30.56 5.29 12.39
N ILE A 3 -30.67 5.95 13.55
CA ILE A 3 -31.81 5.80 14.47
C ILE A 3 -33.14 6.38 13.93
N PRO A 4 -33.18 7.56 13.26
CA PRO A 4 -34.42 8.08 12.66
C PRO A 4 -35.10 7.12 11.68
N PHE A 5 -34.34 6.40 10.84
CA PHE A 5 -34.91 5.41 9.92
C PHE A 5 -35.52 4.22 10.66
N LEU A 6 -34.77 3.61 11.59
CA LEU A 6 -35.25 2.52 12.45
C LEU A 6 -36.54 2.87 13.18
N ARG A 7 -36.60 4.04 13.84
CA ARG A 7 -37.79 4.49 14.58
C ARG A 7 -38.97 4.84 13.68
N SER A 8 -38.72 5.12 12.40
CA SER A 8 -39.76 5.34 11.38
C SER A 8 -40.22 4.03 10.71
N GLY A 9 -39.65 2.88 11.08
CA GLY A 9 -39.90 1.59 10.41
C GLY A 9 -39.31 1.50 9.00
N VAL A 10 -38.41 2.42 8.63
CA VAL A 10 -37.75 2.47 7.33
C VAL A 10 -36.49 1.60 7.37
N ASP A 11 -36.36 0.68 6.41
CA ASP A 11 -35.19 -0.18 6.37
C ASP A 11 -33.93 0.62 5.98
N ARG A 12 -32.90 0.51 6.82
CA ARG A 12 -31.58 1.12 6.60
C ARG A 12 -30.95 0.62 5.30
N TYR A 13 -31.26 -0.60 4.85
CA TYR A 13 -30.76 -1.15 3.59
C TYR A 13 -31.39 -0.52 2.34
N GLU A 14 -32.57 0.13 2.44
CA GLU A 14 -33.16 0.88 1.33
C GLU A 14 -32.38 2.17 1.01
N TRP A 15 -31.66 2.72 2.01
CA TRP A 15 -30.86 3.96 1.89
C TRP A 15 -29.37 3.70 1.62
N LEU A 16 -28.88 2.49 1.86
CA LEU A 16 -27.48 2.11 1.65
C LEU A 16 -27.20 1.76 0.17
N LEU A 17 -27.02 2.79 -0.67
CA LEU A 17 -26.65 2.58 -2.08
C LEU A 17 -25.22 2.02 -2.20
N VAL A 18 -25.12 0.71 -2.44
CA VAL A 18 -23.84 0.04 -2.76
C VAL A 18 -23.38 0.42 -4.17
N VAL A 19 -22.24 1.10 -4.28
CA VAL A 19 -21.62 1.52 -5.54
C VAL A 19 -20.38 0.66 -5.83
N ILE A 20 -20.18 0.26 -7.09
CA ILE A 20 -18.95 -0.42 -7.54
C ILE A 20 -18.10 0.48 -8.44
N CYS A 21 -16.78 0.33 -8.38
CA CYS A 21 -15.88 0.85 -9.41
C CYS A 21 -15.69 -0.22 -10.49
N GLY A 22 -15.88 0.14 -11.77
CA GLY A 22 -15.67 -0.76 -12.90
C GLY A 22 -16.65 -0.55 -14.05
N SER A 23 -17.36 -1.61 -14.46
CA SER A 23 -18.26 -1.58 -15.63
C SER A 23 -19.43 -2.56 -15.48
N VAL A 24 -20.60 -2.19 -16.00
CA VAL A 24 -21.80 -3.04 -16.08
C VAL A 24 -22.42 -2.86 -17.46
N GLU A 25 -22.44 -3.92 -18.26
CA GLU A 25 -22.91 -3.92 -19.64
C GLU A 25 -24.05 -4.92 -19.80
N ILE A 26 -25.22 -4.43 -20.25
CA ILE A 26 -26.47 -5.21 -20.36
C ILE A 26 -26.98 -5.13 -21.80
N ARG A 27 -27.40 -6.26 -22.39
CA ARG A 27 -28.15 -6.31 -23.65
C ARG A 27 -29.27 -7.35 -23.61
N THR A 28 -30.44 -6.99 -24.12
CA THR A 28 -31.61 -7.89 -24.22
C THR A 28 -31.54 -8.72 -25.50
N ILE A 29 -31.79 -10.03 -25.39
CA ILE A 29 -31.79 -10.99 -26.50
C ILE A 29 -33.13 -11.73 -26.53
N PHE A 30 -33.81 -11.68 -27.67
CA PHE A 30 -35.06 -12.38 -27.90
C PHE A 30 -34.80 -13.79 -28.46
N CYS A 31 -35.35 -14.81 -27.81
CA CYS A 31 -35.06 -16.22 -28.10
C CYS A 31 -36.31 -16.97 -28.60
N GLY A 32 -37.05 -16.34 -29.52
CA GLY A 32 -38.44 -16.70 -29.81
C GLY A 32 -39.34 -16.07 -28.73
N PRO A 33 -40.14 -16.86 -27.97
CA PRO A 33 -41.00 -16.31 -26.92
C PRO A 33 -40.25 -15.90 -25.64
N LYS A 34 -39.09 -16.51 -25.35
CA LYS A 34 -38.28 -16.20 -24.16
C LYS A 34 -37.51 -14.88 -24.34
N ARG A 35 -37.39 -14.09 -23.26
CA ARG A 35 -36.62 -12.83 -23.23
C ARG A 35 -35.44 -12.97 -22.27
N ALA A 36 -34.23 -13.07 -22.82
CA ALA A 36 -32.99 -13.12 -22.04
C ALA A 36 -32.36 -11.72 -21.88
N ARG A 37 -31.68 -11.49 -20.76
CA ARG A 37 -30.72 -10.40 -20.56
C ARG A 37 -29.33 -11.01 -20.47
N ALA A 38 -28.48 -10.71 -21.44
CA ALA A 38 -27.05 -11.00 -21.39
C ALA A 38 -26.35 -9.84 -20.66
N VAL A 39 -25.47 -10.18 -19.72
CA VAL A 39 -24.80 -9.20 -18.86
C VAL A 39 -23.32 -9.58 -18.72
N VAL A 40 -22.44 -8.59 -18.84
CA VAL A 40 -21.07 -8.67 -18.31
C VAL A 40 -20.89 -7.54 -17.31
N PHE A 41 -20.35 -7.83 -16.13
CA PHE A 41 -19.91 -6.79 -15.21
C PHE A 41 -18.52 -7.09 -14.66
N ALA A 42 -17.77 -6.03 -14.38
CA ALA A 42 -16.42 -6.07 -13.85
C ALA A 42 -16.30 -5.14 -12.65
N ARG A 43 -15.82 -5.68 -11.52
CA ARG A 43 -15.55 -4.97 -10.26
C ARG A 43 -14.04 -4.79 -10.09
N ILE A 44 -13.57 -3.56 -9.93
CA ILE A 44 -12.18 -3.25 -9.56
C ILE A 44 -12.08 -3.23 -8.02
N SER A 45 -11.12 -3.95 -7.46
CA SER A 45 -10.87 -3.93 -6.01
C SER A 45 -10.24 -2.61 -5.55
N ASN A 46 -10.73 -2.09 -4.42
CA ASN A 46 -10.17 -0.96 -3.69
C ASN A 46 -8.90 -1.32 -2.89
N GLU A 47 -8.66 -2.61 -2.59
CA GLU A 47 -7.60 -3.06 -1.69
C GLU A 47 -6.19 -2.63 -2.14
N ARG A 48 -5.92 -2.66 -3.45
CA ARG A 48 -4.69 -2.12 -4.07
C ARG A 48 -5.05 -1.34 -5.34
N ALA A 49 -5.95 -0.38 -5.18
CA ALA A 49 -6.38 0.52 -6.24
C ALA A 49 -5.34 1.62 -6.52
N GLY A 50 -4.95 1.74 -7.79
CA GLY A 50 -4.07 2.81 -8.24
C GLY A 50 -3.84 2.79 -9.74
N THR A 51 -3.22 3.84 -10.25
CA THR A 51 -3.01 4.01 -11.70
C THR A 51 -1.89 3.12 -12.24
N ARG A 52 -1.81 2.97 -13.57
CA ARG A 52 -0.91 2.02 -14.24
C ARG A 52 0.57 2.17 -13.86
N PHE A 53 1.04 3.40 -13.66
CA PHE A 53 2.44 3.65 -13.33
C PHE A 53 2.71 3.82 -11.83
N ASN A 54 1.68 4.17 -11.05
CA ASN A 54 1.83 4.42 -9.61
C ASN A 54 1.64 3.15 -8.75
N MET A 55 0.85 2.15 -9.20
CA MET A 55 0.59 0.96 -8.39
C MET A 55 0.70 -0.36 -9.19
N ARG A 56 1.64 -1.20 -8.74
CA ARG A 56 1.99 -2.50 -9.33
C ARG A 56 2.19 -3.56 -8.24
N GLY A 57 2.25 -4.83 -8.65
CA GLY A 57 2.60 -5.93 -7.75
C GLY A 57 1.62 -6.16 -6.61
N ILE A 58 2.12 -6.81 -5.57
CA ILE A 58 1.42 -7.17 -4.32
C ILE A 58 1.67 -6.13 -3.21
N ASN A 59 0.83 -6.10 -2.16
CA ASN A 59 1.13 -5.45 -0.88
C ASN A 59 1.43 -6.47 0.22
N ASP A 60 1.76 -5.99 1.43
CA ASP A 60 2.09 -6.83 2.58
C ASP A 60 0.97 -7.78 3.03
N ASP A 61 -0.28 -7.36 2.87
CA ASP A 61 -1.49 -8.12 3.22
C ASP A 61 -1.86 -9.19 2.17
N GLY A 62 -1.22 -9.16 0.99
CA GLY A 62 -1.46 -10.09 -0.12
C GLY A 62 -2.29 -9.52 -1.28
N PHE A 63 -2.83 -8.30 -1.19
CA PHE A 63 -3.65 -7.74 -2.25
C PHE A 63 -2.81 -7.30 -3.47
N VAL A 64 -3.29 -7.59 -4.69
CA VAL A 64 -2.59 -7.24 -5.94
C VAL A 64 -3.19 -6.06 -6.68
N ALA A 65 -2.32 -5.23 -7.28
CA ALA A 65 -2.75 -4.06 -8.03
C ALA A 65 -3.59 -4.43 -9.25
N ASN A 66 -4.56 -3.57 -9.60
CA ASN A 66 -5.49 -3.80 -10.72
C ASN A 66 -6.20 -5.18 -10.63
N PHE A 67 -6.55 -5.64 -9.42
CA PHE A 67 -7.40 -6.81 -9.26
C PHE A 67 -8.81 -6.49 -9.78
N VAL A 68 -9.29 -7.30 -10.72
CA VAL A 68 -10.62 -7.16 -11.33
C VAL A 68 -11.30 -8.53 -11.37
N GLU A 69 -12.48 -8.58 -10.76
CA GLU A 69 -13.39 -9.70 -10.84
C GLU A 69 -14.42 -9.42 -11.95
N THR A 70 -14.50 -10.30 -12.94
CA THR A 70 -15.39 -10.15 -14.10
C THR A 70 -16.35 -11.32 -14.19
N GLU A 71 -17.64 -11.04 -14.28
CA GLU A 71 -18.71 -12.03 -14.27
C GLU A 71 -19.57 -11.92 -15.53
N GLN A 72 -19.87 -13.09 -16.12
CA GLN A 72 -20.68 -13.24 -17.32
C GLN A 72 -22.01 -13.90 -16.95
N ALA A 73 -23.09 -13.14 -16.92
CA ALA A 73 -24.41 -13.59 -16.46
C ALA A 73 -25.47 -13.58 -17.58
N ILE A 74 -26.42 -14.51 -17.50
CA ILE A 74 -27.61 -14.59 -18.35
C ILE A 74 -28.83 -14.80 -17.46
N PHE A 75 -29.78 -13.87 -17.51
CA PHE A 75 -31.09 -13.98 -16.86
C PHE A 75 -32.14 -14.26 -17.93
N CYS A 76 -32.93 -15.32 -17.80
CA CYS A 76 -33.90 -15.76 -18.80
C CYS A 76 -35.19 -16.26 -18.13
N ASP A 77 -36.22 -15.44 -18.16
CA ASP A 77 -37.49 -15.66 -17.47
C ASP A 77 -37.28 -15.94 -15.95
N ASN A 78 -37.51 -17.17 -15.48
CA ASN A 78 -37.33 -17.61 -14.09
C ASN A 78 -35.97 -18.31 -13.82
N GLU A 79 -35.05 -18.29 -14.79
CA GLU A 79 -33.79 -19.05 -14.78
C GLU A 79 -32.60 -18.10 -14.93
N GLU A 80 -31.53 -18.31 -14.16
CA GLU A 80 -30.31 -17.49 -14.28
C GLU A 80 -29.04 -18.35 -14.19
N SER A 81 -28.03 -17.97 -14.95
CA SER A 81 -26.68 -18.55 -14.88
C SER A 81 -25.62 -17.46 -14.85
N SER A 82 -24.55 -17.69 -14.10
CA SER A 82 -23.42 -16.78 -13.94
C SER A 82 -22.09 -17.54 -14.04
N PHE A 83 -21.04 -16.88 -14.52
CA PHE A 83 -19.68 -17.40 -14.61
C PHE A 83 -18.65 -16.32 -14.27
N VAL A 84 -17.90 -16.50 -13.19
CA VAL A 84 -16.88 -15.57 -12.68
C VAL A 84 -15.48 -15.92 -13.19
N GLN A 85 -14.67 -14.91 -13.49
CA GLN A 85 -13.23 -15.01 -13.73
C GLN A 85 -12.52 -13.85 -13.03
N ILE A 86 -11.26 -14.04 -12.60
CA ILE A 86 -10.48 -12.99 -11.95
C ILE A 86 -9.21 -12.64 -12.75
N ARG A 87 -8.77 -11.38 -12.66
CA ARG A 87 -7.46 -10.92 -13.16
C ARG A 87 -6.81 -9.98 -12.14
N GLY A 88 -5.50 -9.84 -12.21
CA GLY A 88 -4.75 -8.94 -11.31
C GLY A 88 -3.26 -8.95 -11.64
N SER A 89 -2.51 -7.99 -11.08
CA SER A 89 -1.06 -7.91 -11.30
C SER A 89 -0.32 -9.19 -10.88
N VAL A 90 0.92 -9.33 -11.35
CA VAL A 90 1.83 -10.38 -10.90
C VAL A 90 1.99 -10.26 -9.37
N PRO A 91 1.73 -11.30 -8.58
CA PRO A 91 1.66 -11.24 -7.11
C PRO A 91 3.05 -11.26 -6.46
N ILE A 92 3.91 -10.33 -6.90
CA ILE A 92 5.31 -10.17 -6.48
C ILE A 92 5.51 -8.68 -6.13
N PHE A 93 6.49 -8.34 -5.30
CA PHE A 93 6.84 -6.93 -5.04
C PHE A 93 7.66 -6.34 -6.19
N TRP A 94 7.00 -5.62 -7.10
CA TRP A 94 7.62 -4.95 -8.25
C TRP A 94 6.99 -3.60 -8.59
N GLU A 95 7.75 -2.76 -9.27
CA GLU A 95 7.36 -1.44 -9.78
C GLU A 95 7.90 -1.19 -11.20
N GLN A 96 7.50 -0.07 -11.81
CA GLN A 96 7.91 0.34 -13.14
C GLN A 96 8.16 1.86 -13.19
N PRO A 97 9.34 2.34 -12.71
CA PRO A 97 9.56 3.74 -12.40
C PRO A 97 9.69 4.65 -13.63
N GLY A 98 8.54 5.18 -14.07
CA GLY A 98 8.44 6.31 -15.00
C GLY A 98 8.75 6.03 -16.47
N ILE A 99 8.61 7.07 -17.29
CA ILE A 99 8.90 7.04 -18.73
C ILE A 99 10.21 7.78 -19.01
N GLN A 100 11.35 7.11 -18.74
CA GLN A 100 12.58 7.44 -19.46
C GLN A 100 12.49 6.84 -20.86
N VAL A 101 12.59 7.69 -21.89
CA VAL A 101 12.41 7.31 -23.30
C VAL A 101 13.47 6.29 -23.71
N GLY A 102 13.07 5.01 -23.77
CA GLY A 102 13.94 3.89 -24.17
C GLY A 102 14.03 2.73 -23.17
N SER A 103 13.62 2.88 -21.91
CA SER A 103 13.78 1.79 -20.92
C SER A 103 12.72 1.76 -19.81
N HIS A 104 11.55 1.17 -20.11
CA HIS A 104 10.51 0.81 -19.13
C HIS A 104 10.88 -0.42 -18.29
N LYS A 105 12.04 -0.39 -17.62
CA LYS A 105 12.53 -1.53 -16.83
C LYS A 105 11.62 -1.79 -15.62
N VAL A 106 11.29 -3.06 -15.41
CA VAL A 106 10.74 -3.54 -14.15
C VAL A 106 11.84 -3.47 -13.09
N ARG A 107 11.53 -2.94 -11.90
CA ARG A 107 12.36 -3.08 -10.70
C ARG A 107 11.64 -4.01 -9.72
N ILE A 108 12.32 -5.09 -9.34
CA ILE A 108 11.91 -5.96 -8.23
C ILE A 108 12.32 -5.25 -6.93
N MET A 109 11.44 -5.26 -5.92
CA MET A 109 11.59 -4.43 -4.72
C MET A 109 11.96 -5.22 -3.47
N ARG A 110 11.62 -6.52 -3.45
CA ARG A 110 12.01 -7.48 -2.41
C ARG A 110 12.54 -8.75 -3.06
N GLU A 111 13.48 -9.40 -2.40
CA GLU A 111 13.97 -10.71 -2.83
C GLU A 111 12.90 -11.80 -2.58
N PHE A 112 13.23 -13.03 -2.97
CA PHE A 112 12.31 -14.19 -2.94
C PHE A 112 11.66 -14.40 -1.56
N GLN A 113 12.46 -14.66 -0.52
CA GLN A 113 11.94 -14.98 0.82
C GLN A 113 11.06 -13.86 1.39
N ALA A 114 11.45 -12.59 1.19
CA ALA A 114 10.70 -11.42 1.63
C ALA A 114 9.41 -11.12 0.81
N THR A 115 9.06 -12.00 -0.14
CA THR A 115 7.80 -11.98 -0.90
C THR A 115 6.88 -13.17 -0.55
N VAL A 116 7.42 -14.27 -0.01
CA VAL A 116 6.70 -15.54 0.27
C VAL A 116 5.41 -15.33 1.08
N TYR A 117 5.48 -14.67 2.25
CA TYR A 117 4.32 -14.52 3.15
C TYR A 117 3.16 -13.74 2.53
N SER A 118 3.45 -12.65 1.80
CA SER A 118 2.41 -11.90 1.09
C SER A 118 1.83 -12.71 -0.07
N PHE A 119 2.66 -13.46 -0.79
CA PHE A 119 2.20 -14.38 -1.84
C PHE A 119 1.31 -15.51 -1.28
N GLN A 120 1.63 -16.04 -0.10
CA GLN A 120 0.83 -17.03 0.62
C GLN A 120 -0.54 -16.44 1.03
N ARG A 121 -0.56 -15.25 1.64
CA ARG A 121 -1.80 -14.52 1.97
C ARG A 121 -2.68 -14.31 0.73
N HIS A 122 -2.09 -13.91 -0.41
CA HIS A 122 -2.80 -13.78 -1.69
C HIS A 122 -3.43 -15.10 -2.16
N VAL A 123 -2.69 -16.22 -2.09
CA VAL A 123 -3.16 -17.55 -2.51
C VAL A 123 -4.31 -18.03 -1.62
N VAL A 124 -4.17 -17.91 -0.30
CA VAL A 124 -5.21 -18.30 0.67
C VAL A 124 -6.48 -17.47 0.49
N ASP A 125 -6.35 -16.14 0.34
CA ASP A 125 -7.49 -15.23 0.14
C ASP A 125 -8.34 -15.61 -1.08
N ILE A 126 -7.72 -15.83 -2.24
CA ILE A 126 -8.46 -16.19 -3.45
C ILE A 126 -9.00 -17.63 -3.43
N LYS A 127 -8.36 -18.57 -2.72
CA LYS A 127 -8.91 -19.91 -2.51
C LYS A 127 -10.16 -19.87 -1.62
N ASN A 128 -10.13 -19.08 -0.55
CA ASN A 128 -11.26 -18.90 0.35
C ASN A 128 -12.44 -18.18 -0.33
N LYS A 129 -12.17 -17.16 -1.17
CA LYS A 129 -13.22 -16.39 -1.87
C LYS A 129 -13.80 -17.08 -3.10
N TYR A 130 -12.98 -17.81 -3.88
CA TYR A 130 -13.36 -18.29 -5.22
C TYR A 130 -13.18 -19.79 -5.45
N GLY A 131 -12.66 -20.55 -4.47
CA GLY A 131 -12.40 -21.99 -4.60
C GLY A 131 -11.16 -22.32 -5.43
N HIS A 132 -11.20 -23.43 -6.18
CA HIS A 132 -10.07 -23.97 -6.95
C HIS A 132 -9.53 -22.93 -7.95
N GLN A 133 -8.23 -22.64 -7.91
CA GLN A 133 -7.60 -21.69 -8.82
C GLN A 133 -6.90 -22.37 -10.00
N VAL A 134 -6.80 -21.65 -11.12
CA VAL A 134 -5.85 -21.91 -12.20
C VAL A 134 -5.12 -20.61 -12.52
N PHE A 135 -3.80 -20.61 -12.54
CA PHE A 135 -2.98 -19.42 -12.76
C PHE A 135 -2.55 -19.35 -14.23
N LEU A 136 -3.05 -18.36 -14.97
CA LEU A 136 -2.78 -18.17 -16.40
C LEU A 136 -1.93 -16.92 -16.63
N ASN A 137 -0.65 -17.14 -16.90
CA ASN A 137 0.37 -16.10 -17.02
C ASN A 137 0.65 -15.73 -18.48
N LEU A 138 0.38 -14.47 -18.85
CA LEU A 138 0.51 -13.93 -20.22
C LEU A 138 1.78 -13.10 -20.47
N LEU A 139 2.75 -13.17 -19.56
CA LEU A 139 4.06 -12.52 -19.68
C LEU A 139 4.94 -13.22 -20.73
N SER A 140 5.90 -12.47 -21.29
CA SER A 140 6.89 -13.04 -22.19
C SER A 140 8.00 -13.80 -21.44
N THR A 141 8.42 -14.94 -21.99
CA THR A 141 9.51 -15.77 -21.45
C THR A 141 10.88 -15.43 -22.06
N SER A 142 10.98 -14.35 -22.85
CA SER A 142 12.21 -13.92 -23.55
C SER A 142 13.14 -13.11 -22.63
N PRO A 143 14.30 -13.65 -22.19
CA PRO A 143 15.21 -12.96 -21.27
C PRO A 143 16.08 -11.89 -21.96
N ILE A 144 15.84 -11.58 -23.24
CA ILE A 144 16.63 -10.67 -24.05
C ILE A 144 15.77 -9.53 -24.58
N GLY A 145 16.31 -8.30 -24.56
CA GLY A 145 15.71 -7.10 -25.13
C GLY A 145 14.66 -6.46 -24.22
N SER A 146 13.74 -5.69 -24.81
CA SER A 146 12.71 -4.92 -24.09
C SER A 146 11.69 -5.73 -23.28
N LYS A 147 11.84 -7.07 -23.24
CA LYS A 147 10.98 -8.02 -22.53
C LYS A 147 11.65 -8.69 -21.33
N GLU A 148 12.93 -8.42 -21.08
CA GLU A 148 13.72 -8.96 -19.97
C GLU A 148 12.94 -8.92 -18.63
N GLY A 149 12.32 -7.78 -18.31
CA GLY A 149 11.52 -7.61 -17.09
C GLY A 149 10.21 -8.42 -17.04
N GLU A 150 9.60 -8.77 -18.18
CA GLU A 150 8.47 -9.72 -18.19
C GLU A 150 8.96 -11.14 -17.89
N ALA A 151 10.13 -11.53 -18.43
CA ALA A 151 10.72 -12.83 -18.17
C ALA A 151 11.12 -12.99 -16.69
N THR A 152 11.72 -11.97 -16.08
CA THR A 152 12.04 -11.97 -14.64
C THR A 152 10.78 -12.09 -13.77
N LEU A 153 9.70 -11.36 -14.08
CA LEU A 153 8.43 -11.48 -13.36
C LEU A 153 7.77 -12.86 -13.55
N SER A 154 7.86 -13.41 -14.78
CA SER A 154 7.33 -14.73 -15.08
C SER A 154 8.06 -15.82 -14.31
N GLN A 155 9.40 -15.73 -14.25
CA GLN A 155 10.25 -16.65 -13.49
C GLN A 155 9.92 -16.58 -11.99
N LEU A 156 9.99 -15.39 -11.37
CA LEU A 156 9.77 -15.24 -9.93
C LEU A 156 8.39 -15.74 -9.49
N TYR A 157 7.34 -15.49 -10.28
CA TYR A 157 5.99 -15.97 -9.99
C TYR A 157 5.85 -17.50 -10.14
N GLU A 158 6.54 -18.10 -11.10
CA GLU A 158 6.59 -19.57 -11.26
C GLU A 158 7.44 -20.25 -10.16
N GLU A 159 8.49 -19.60 -9.66
CA GLU A 159 9.30 -20.06 -8.53
C GLU A 159 8.52 -20.00 -7.22
N HIS A 160 7.76 -18.92 -6.96
CA HIS A 160 6.89 -18.82 -5.79
C HIS A 160 5.74 -19.84 -5.82
N HIS A 161 5.12 -20.04 -6.98
CA HIS A 161 4.09 -21.07 -7.17
C HIS A 161 4.60 -22.48 -6.85
N LYS A 162 5.83 -22.82 -7.25
CA LYS A 162 6.45 -24.12 -6.96
C LYS A 162 6.97 -24.27 -5.53
N PHE A 163 7.06 -23.19 -4.76
CA PHE A 163 7.60 -23.20 -3.40
C PHE A 163 6.53 -23.33 -2.32
N LEU A 164 5.31 -22.81 -2.55
CA LEU A 164 4.23 -22.88 -1.57
C LEU A 164 3.43 -24.19 -1.66
N PRO A 165 3.22 -24.91 -0.54
CA PRO A 165 2.30 -26.05 -0.46
C PRO A 165 0.86 -25.69 -0.85
N GLU A 166 0.41 -24.45 -0.59
CA GLU A 166 -0.93 -23.97 -0.92
C GLU A 166 -1.17 -23.84 -2.44
N CYS A 167 -0.13 -24.01 -3.26
CA CYS A 167 -0.18 -24.01 -4.71
C CYS A 167 -0.14 -25.41 -5.35
N GLU A 168 0.01 -26.51 -4.58
CA GLU A 168 0.10 -27.88 -5.14
C GLU A 168 -1.15 -28.30 -5.95
N ASP A 169 -2.32 -27.77 -5.59
CA ASP A 169 -3.61 -27.97 -6.27
C ASP A 169 -3.93 -26.90 -7.34
N ILE A 170 -3.02 -25.95 -7.58
CA ILE A 170 -3.19 -24.86 -8.54
C ILE A 170 -2.38 -25.15 -9.81
N GLU A 171 -3.08 -25.39 -10.93
CA GLU A 171 -2.43 -25.53 -12.24
C GLU A 171 -1.84 -24.18 -12.71
N TYR A 172 -0.57 -24.19 -13.12
CA TYR A 172 0.18 -22.99 -13.56
C TYR A 172 0.46 -23.03 -15.07
N ILE A 173 -0.29 -22.24 -15.82
CA ILE A 173 -0.22 -22.15 -17.28
C ILE A 173 0.59 -20.93 -17.69
N SER A 174 1.85 -21.15 -18.06
CA SER A 174 2.64 -20.18 -18.82
C SER A 174 2.20 -20.14 -20.29
N PHE A 175 1.97 -18.94 -20.83
CA PHE A 175 1.57 -18.69 -22.21
C PHE A 175 2.11 -17.33 -22.70
N ASP A 176 3.27 -17.32 -23.36
CA ASP A 176 3.85 -16.08 -23.92
C ASP A 176 2.96 -15.53 -25.04
N TYR A 177 2.07 -14.60 -24.68
CA TYR A 177 1.12 -13.98 -25.58
C TYR A 177 1.80 -13.25 -26.76
N HIS A 178 3.03 -12.75 -26.58
CA HIS A 178 3.77 -12.07 -27.65
C HIS A 178 4.40 -13.04 -28.66
N GLN A 179 4.71 -14.27 -28.26
CA GLN A 179 5.10 -15.34 -29.19
C GLN A 179 3.85 -15.94 -29.84
N GLU A 180 2.87 -16.32 -29.02
CA GLU A 180 1.72 -17.10 -29.44
C GLU A 180 0.70 -16.31 -30.27
N CYS A 181 0.31 -15.12 -29.85
CA CYS A 181 -0.67 -14.29 -30.57
C CYS A 181 -0.04 -13.34 -31.61
N ARG A 182 1.24 -13.53 -31.97
CA ARG A 182 1.96 -12.70 -32.95
C ARG A 182 1.26 -12.64 -34.32
N THR A 183 0.58 -13.71 -34.72
CA THR A 183 -0.17 -13.82 -35.98
C THR A 183 -1.68 -13.64 -35.80
N GLY A 184 -2.11 -13.08 -34.65
CA GLY A 184 -3.51 -12.88 -34.30
C GLY A 184 -4.02 -13.80 -33.18
N VAL A 185 -5.20 -13.47 -32.65
CA VAL A 185 -5.80 -14.12 -31.47
C VAL A 185 -6.30 -15.56 -31.70
N ASN A 186 -6.33 -16.05 -32.93
CA ASN A 186 -6.78 -17.42 -33.25
C ASN A 186 -5.97 -18.50 -32.51
N ASN A 187 -4.70 -18.21 -32.17
CA ASN A 187 -3.84 -19.12 -31.41
C ASN A 187 -4.24 -19.27 -29.92
N LEU A 188 -5.18 -18.46 -29.40
CA LEU A 188 -5.77 -18.68 -28.07
C LEU A 188 -6.48 -20.04 -27.96
N THR A 189 -6.89 -20.63 -29.10
CA THR A 189 -7.38 -22.03 -29.16
C THR A 189 -6.42 -23.05 -28.55
N LYS A 190 -5.10 -22.78 -28.50
CA LYS A 190 -4.10 -23.61 -27.81
C LYS A 190 -4.29 -23.68 -26.29
N LEU A 191 -4.98 -22.72 -25.68
CA LEU A 191 -5.32 -22.73 -24.25
C LEU A 191 -6.44 -23.73 -23.93
N LYS A 192 -7.33 -24.01 -24.89
CA LYS A 192 -8.48 -24.91 -24.66
C LYS A 192 -8.09 -26.27 -24.07
N PRO A 193 -7.19 -27.07 -24.67
CA PRO A 193 -6.82 -28.37 -24.10
C PRO A 193 -6.08 -28.30 -22.76
N LYS A 194 -5.59 -27.12 -22.34
CA LYS A 194 -5.02 -26.90 -20.99
C LYS A 194 -6.08 -26.51 -19.95
N LEU A 195 -7.19 -25.90 -20.38
CA LEU A 195 -8.22 -25.34 -19.50
C LEU A 195 -9.49 -26.20 -19.41
N GLU A 196 -9.80 -27.01 -20.42
CA GLU A 196 -11.11 -27.68 -20.56
C GLU A 196 -11.48 -28.59 -19.39
N SER A 197 -10.53 -29.32 -18.81
CA SER A 197 -10.70 -30.12 -17.58
C SER A 197 -11.07 -29.26 -16.36
N HIS A 198 -10.29 -28.21 -16.11
CA HIS A 198 -10.47 -27.32 -14.96
C HIS A 198 -11.74 -26.49 -15.08
N LEU A 199 -12.04 -25.96 -16.27
CA LEU A 199 -13.29 -25.23 -16.54
C LEU A 199 -14.53 -26.11 -16.40
N GLU A 200 -14.46 -27.39 -16.77
CA GLU A 200 -15.56 -28.32 -16.55
C GLU A 200 -15.82 -28.55 -15.06
N ALA A 201 -14.75 -28.72 -14.27
CA ALA A 201 -14.80 -28.88 -12.80
C ALA A 201 -15.18 -27.61 -12.03
N HIS A 202 -14.69 -26.43 -12.44
CA HIS A 202 -15.08 -25.12 -11.90
C HIS A 202 -16.57 -24.89 -12.10
N GLY A 203 -17.10 -25.28 -13.26
CA GLY A 203 -18.52 -25.18 -13.59
C GLY A 203 -18.99 -23.75 -13.80
N VAL A 204 -20.28 -23.53 -13.58
CA VAL A 204 -20.95 -22.21 -13.62
C VAL A 204 -22.00 -22.18 -12.51
N PHE A 205 -22.35 -21.00 -12.03
CA PHE A 205 -23.53 -20.83 -11.19
C PHE A 205 -24.80 -21.01 -12.04
N PHE A 206 -25.81 -21.67 -11.47
CA PHE A 206 -27.14 -21.81 -12.06
C PHE A 206 -28.20 -21.91 -10.97
N SER A 207 -29.25 -21.08 -11.06
CA SER A 207 -30.40 -21.12 -10.16
C SER A 207 -31.70 -20.89 -10.90
N LYS A 208 -32.80 -21.31 -10.27
CA LYS A 208 -34.14 -21.28 -10.85
C LYS A 208 -35.18 -20.95 -9.79
N VAL A 209 -36.10 -20.06 -10.14
CA VAL A 209 -37.27 -19.74 -9.31
C VAL A 209 -38.32 -20.85 -9.46
N MET A 210 -38.65 -21.52 -8.37
CA MET A 210 -39.62 -22.63 -8.31
C MET A 210 -40.67 -22.38 -7.19
N PRO A 211 -41.86 -22.99 -7.23
CA PRO A 211 -42.82 -22.94 -6.12
C PRO A 211 -42.26 -23.61 -4.86
N ALA A 212 -42.52 -23.04 -3.69
CA ALA A 212 -42.12 -23.57 -2.37
C ALA A 212 -42.99 -24.78 -1.92
N GLY A 213 -43.16 -25.78 -2.79
CA GLY A 213 -44.01 -26.97 -2.59
C GLY A 213 -45.14 -27.11 -3.62
N GLU A 214 -45.79 -28.28 -3.64
CA GLU A 214 -46.71 -28.70 -4.71
C GLU A 214 -47.99 -27.84 -4.86
N GLN A 215 -48.33 -27.01 -3.86
CA GLN A 215 -49.49 -26.11 -3.87
C GLN A 215 -49.12 -24.66 -3.48
N ALA A 216 -47.84 -24.29 -3.56
CA ALA A 216 -47.35 -23.02 -3.02
C ALA A 216 -47.71 -21.80 -3.89
N THR A 217 -48.21 -20.75 -3.26
CA THR A 217 -48.31 -19.39 -3.80
C THR A 217 -47.00 -18.60 -3.70
N VAL A 218 -46.05 -19.10 -2.91
CA VAL A 218 -44.71 -18.52 -2.72
C VAL A 218 -43.73 -19.17 -3.69
N TYR A 219 -42.88 -18.35 -4.30
CA TYR A 219 -41.82 -18.77 -5.22
C TYR A 219 -40.45 -18.47 -4.63
N GLU A 220 -39.55 -19.44 -4.64
CA GLU A 220 -38.21 -19.34 -4.05
C GLU A 220 -37.11 -19.61 -5.09
N LYS A 221 -35.96 -18.97 -4.91
CA LYS A 221 -34.79 -19.07 -5.79
C LYS A 221 -33.92 -20.27 -5.39
N GLN A 222 -34.17 -21.43 -5.99
CA GLN A 222 -33.40 -22.64 -5.74
C GLN A 222 -32.06 -22.60 -6.49
N VAL A 223 -30.93 -22.66 -5.76
CA VAL A 223 -29.59 -22.83 -6.34
C VAL A 223 -29.42 -24.29 -6.75
N ILE A 224 -29.25 -24.53 -8.06
CA ILE A 224 -29.11 -25.86 -8.65
C ILE A 224 -27.63 -26.21 -8.83
N GLN A 225 -26.79 -25.24 -9.21
CA GLN A 225 -25.35 -25.39 -9.35
C GLN A 225 -24.62 -24.16 -8.81
N LYS A 226 -23.50 -24.38 -8.12
CA LYS A 226 -22.52 -23.35 -7.78
C LYS A 226 -21.29 -23.47 -8.69
N GLN A 227 -20.57 -22.36 -8.86
CA GLN A 227 -19.21 -22.38 -9.37
C GLN A 227 -18.24 -22.69 -8.21
N TYR A 228 -17.21 -23.50 -8.47
CA TYR A 228 -16.28 -24.03 -7.45
C TYR A 228 -14.80 -23.64 -7.69
N GLY A 229 -14.54 -22.76 -8.65
CA GLY A 229 -13.19 -22.31 -8.98
C GLY A 229 -13.15 -21.19 -10.01
N THR A 230 -11.99 -20.56 -10.17
CA THR A 230 -11.76 -19.46 -11.13
C THR A 230 -10.41 -19.58 -11.84
N VAL A 231 -10.35 -19.10 -13.09
CA VAL A 231 -9.08 -18.84 -13.78
C VAL A 231 -8.61 -17.44 -13.42
N ARG A 232 -7.43 -17.34 -12.79
CA ARG A 232 -6.72 -16.09 -12.49
C ARG A 232 -5.79 -15.75 -13.64
N THR A 233 -6.16 -14.77 -14.47
CA THR A 233 -5.34 -14.36 -15.62
C THR A 233 -4.49 -13.13 -15.27
N ASN A 234 -3.16 -13.21 -15.41
CA ASN A 234 -2.25 -12.09 -15.13
C ASN A 234 -1.41 -11.70 -16.35
N CYS A 235 -0.92 -10.46 -16.33
CA CYS A 235 -0.07 -9.88 -17.36
C CYS A 235 0.69 -8.67 -16.76
N LEU A 236 1.64 -8.06 -17.49
CA LEU A 236 2.33 -6.86 -17.03
C LEU A 236 1.36 -5.69 -16.72
N ASP A 237 0.39 -5.47 -17.62
CA ASP A 237 -0.57 -4.36 -17.51
C ASP A 237 -1.97 -4.76 -17.03
N CYS A 238 -2.37 -6.03 -17.19
CA CYS A 238 -3.73 -6.52 -16.91
C CYS A 238 -4.87 -5.78 -17.63
N LEU A 239 -4.61 -5.31 -18.86
CA LEU A 239 -5.55 -4.67 -19.77
C LEU A 239 -5.84 -5.54 -21.01
N GLU A 240 -5.31 -5.17 -22.18
CA GLU A 240 -5.65 -5.74 -23.49
C GLU A 240 -5.45 -7.27 -23.58
N ARG A 241 -4.26 -7.77 -23.20
CA ARG A 241 -3.93 -9.21 -23.23
C ARG A 241 -4.87 -10.04 -22.36
N THR A 242 -5.10 -9.62 -21.11
CA THR A 242 -6.01 -10.29 -20.17
C THR A 242 -7.46 -10.21 -20.61
N ASN A 243 -7.91 -9.09 -21.18
CA ASN A 243 -9.29 -8.99 -21.67
C ASN A 243 -9.53 -9.94 -22.84
N SER A 244 -8.60 -10.02 -23.81
CA SER A 244 -8.70 -10.96 -24.93
C SER A 244 -8.79 -12.43 -24.48
N VAL A 245 -8.08 -12.79 -23.40
CA VAL A 245 -8.07 -14.15 -22.85
C VAL A 245 -9.33 -14.44 -22.03
N GLN A 246 -9.77 -13.53 -21.16
CA GLN A 246 -11.02 -13.69 -20.41
C GLN A 246 -12.25 -13.75 -21.33
N THR A 247 -12.26 -12.97 -22.43
CA THR A 247 -13.28 -13.08 -23.49
C THR A 247 -13.29 -14.47 -24.12
N PHE A 248 -12.12 -15.03 -24.45
CA PHE A 248 -12.03 -16.37 -25.02
C PHE A 248 -12.61 -17.44 -24.07
N ILE A 249 -12.22 -17.41 -22.79
CA ILE A 249 -12.71 -18.33 -21.76
C ILE A 249 -14.22 -18.16 -21.55
N GLY A 250 -14.72 -16.92 -21.46
CA GLY A 250 -16.14 -16.60 -21.33
C GLY A 250 -16.98 -17.11 -22.50
N LEU A 251 -16.49 -17.00 -23.73
CA LEU A 251 -17.16 -17.49 -24.94
C LEU A 251 -17.15 -19.01 -25.11
N GLU A 252 -16.22 -19.73 -24.47
CA GLU A 252 -16.29 -21.20 -24.39
C GLU A 252 -17.30 -21.62 -23.31
N MET A 253 -17.26 -21.00 -22.11
CA MET A 253 -18.19 -21.28 -21.01
C MET A 253 -19.63 -20.84 -21.28
N LEU A 254 -19.84 -19.86 -22.15
CA LEU A 254 -21.15 -19.48 -22.70
C LEU A 254 -21.94 -20.69 -23.23
N ASN A 255 -21.27 -21.67 -23.84
CA ASN A 255 -21.92 -22.89 -24.32
C ASN A 255 -22.49 -23.75 -23.18
N LYS A 256 -21.89 -23.70 -21.97
CA LYS A 256 -22.37 -24.40 -20.77
C LYS A 256 -23.59 -23.68 -20.18
N GLN A 257 -23.53 -22.35 -20.08
CA GLN A 257 -24.67 -21.53 -19.63
C GLN A 257 -25.90 -21.69 -20.54
N LEU A 258 -25.71 -21.63 -21.88
CA LEU A 258 -26.79 -21.84 -22.86
C LEU A 258 -27.33 -23.27 -22.88
N LYS A 259 -26.54 -24.27 -22.45
CA LYS A 259 -27.03 -25.65 -22.25
C LYS A 259 -28.00 -25.72 -21.08
N LEU A 260 -27.61 -25.21 -19.90
CA LEU A 260 -28.42 -25.20 -18.68
C LEU A 260 -29.74 -24.43 -18.85
N LEU A 261 -29.71 -23.28 -19.53
CA LEU A 261 -30.89 -22.46 -19.82
C LEU A 261 -31.78 -23.01 -20.96
N GLY A 262 -31.44 -24.18 -21.54
CA GLY A 262 -32.18 -24.79 -22.65
C GLY A 262 -32.08 -24.06 -24.01
N LEU A 263 -31.31 -22.96 -24.09
CA LEU A 263 -31.20 -22.07 -25.24
C LEU A 263 -30.29 -22.61 -26.36
N HIS A 264 -29.44 -23.60 -26.07
CA HIS A 264 -28.47 -24.19 -26.99
C HIS A 264 -29.07 -24.84 -28.25
N ASN A 265 -30.34 -25.28 -28.21
CA ASN A 265 -30.99 -26.06 -29.28
C ASN A 265 -31.26 -25.28 -30.59
N ARG A 266 -30.85 -24.00 -30.69
CA ARG A 266 -31.02 -23.16 -31.88
C ARG A 266 -29.70 -22.49 -32.24
N ALA A 267 -29.05 -22.98 -33.30
CA ALA A 267 -27.74 -22.48 -33.74
C ALA A 267 -27.71 -20.95 -33.96
N HIS A 268 -28.76 -20.38 -34.56
CA HIS A 268 -28.91 -18.93 -34.72
C HIS A 268 -28.98 -18.18 -33.37
N THR A 269 -29.67 -18.74 -32.38
CA THR A 269 -29.71 -18.16 -31.02
C THR A 269 -28.33 -18.20 -30.37
N ALA A 270 -27.61 -19.33 -30.46
CA ALA A 270 -26.26 -19.47 -29.93
C ALA A 270 -25.25 -18.49 -30.60
N SER A 271 -25.34 -18.29 -31.93
CA SER A 271 -24.53 -17.30 -32.65
C SER A 271 -24.80 -15.89 -32.12
N ARG A 272 -26.07 -15.48 -32.04
CA ARG A 272 -26.46 -14.17 -31.51
C ARG A 272 -26.01 -13.92 -30.07
N PHE A 273 -26.01 -14.94 -29.21
CA PHE A 273 -25.42 -14.84 -27.88
C PHE A 273 -23.89 -14.64 -27.94
N ARG A 274 -23.16 -15.39 -28.77
CA ARG A 274 -21.69 -15.23 -28.93
C ARG A 274 -21.34 -13.85 -29.48
N GLU A 275 -22.08 -13.33 -30.46
CA GLU A 275 -21.91 -11.99 -31.03
C GLU A 275 -22.17 -10.89 -29.98
N VAL A 276 -23.26 -10.98 -29.22
CA VAL A 276 -23.56 -10.00 -28.16
C VAL A 276 -22.53 -10.07 -27.04
N PHE A 277 -22.12 -11.26 -26.59
CA PHE A 277 -21.08 -11.36 -25.56
C PHE A 277 -19.72 -10.84 -26.05
N GLN A 278 -19.35 -11.01 -27.32
CA GLN A 278 -18.16 -10.37 -27.89
C GLN A 278 -18.21 -8.84 -27.77
N GLN A 279 -19.38 -8.22 -28.01
CA GLN A 279 -19.60 -6.79 -27.83
C GLN A 279 -19.53 -6.36 -26.34
N LEU A 280 -20.22 -7.08 -25.46
CA LEU A 280 -20.22 -6.83 -24.01
C LEU A 280 -18.80 -6.89 -23.42
N TRP A 281 -18.03 -7.94 -23.74
CA TRP A 281 -16.63 -8.09 -23.32
C TRP A 281 -15.70 -7.02 -23.89
N THR A 282 -15.95 -6.54 -25.11
CA THR A 282 -15.18 -5.44 -25.71
C THR A 282 -15.46 -4.13 -24.98
N SER A 283 -16.73 -3.81 -24.74
CA SER A 283 -17.12 -2.59 -24.01
C SER A 283 -16.63 -2.59 -22.56
N THR A 284 -16.79 -3.72 -21.85
CA THR A 284 -16.23 -3.93 -20.50
C THR A 284 -14.71 -3.70 -20.47
N GLY A 285 -13.99 -4.23 -21.46
CA GLY A 285 -12.54 -4.00 -21.60
C GLY A 285 -12.18 -2.53 -21.81
N ASN A 286 -12.96 -1.83 -22.65
CA ASN A 286 -12.78 -0.42 -22.94
C ASN A 286 -12.98 0.44 -21.68
N GLU A 287 -14.03 0.19 -20.89
CA GLU A 287 -14.29 0.95 -19.66
C GLU A 287 -13.22 0.73 -18.59
N ILE A 288 -12.83 -0.53 -18.30
CA ILE A 288 -11.79 -0.81 -17.31
C ILE A 288 -10.44 -0.20 -17.70
N SER A 289 -10.13 -0.08 -18.99
CA SER A 289 -8.90 0.60 -19.44
C SER A 289 -8.90 2.12 -19.26
N ARG A 290 -10.09 2.77 -19.21
CA ARG A 290 -10.18 4.22 -18.90
C ARG A 290 -9.71 4.51 -17.48
N PHE A 291 -9.99 3.63 -16.53
CA PHE A 291 -9.47 3.73 -15.16
C PHE A 291 -7.94 3.72 -15.16
N SER A 292 -7.32 2.63 -15.63
CA SER A 292 -5.86 2.46 -15.56
C SER A 292 -5.06 3.34 -16.52
N THR A 293 -5.64 3.88 -17.60
CA THR A 293 -4.88 4.62 -18.64
C THR A 293 -5.46 5.98 -19.06
N GLY A 294 -6.68 6.33 -18.64
CA GLY A 294 -7.39 7.52 -19.15
C GLY A 294 -7.92 7.39 -20.58
N SER A 295 -7.90 6.20 -21.18
CA SER A 295 -8.39 5.96 -22.55
C SER A 295 -8.98 4.56 -22.70
N GLY A 296 -9.89 4.37 -23.66
CA GLY A 296 -10.39 3.04 -24.04
C GLY A 296 -9.34 2.19 -24.79
N ILE A 297 -9.57 0.88 -24.86
CA ILE A 297 -8.90 -0.04 -25.79
C ILE A 297 -9.42 0.23 -27.21
N ASN A 298 -8.55 0.13 -28.22
CA ASN A 298 -8.92 0.41 -29.62
C ASN A 298 -9.31 -0.87 -30.37
N SER A 299 -10.61 -1.05 -30.63
CA SER A 299 -11.11 -2.05 -31.58
C SER A 299 -11.15 -1.50 -33.02
N GLY A 300 -9.99 -1.41 -33.67
CA GLY A 300 -9.85 -1.18 -35.13
C GLY A 300 -9.86 0.28 -35.59
N GLY A 301 -8.68 0.91 -35.65
CA GLY A 301 -8.49 2.28 -36.16
C GLY A 301 -7.34 2.39 -37.19
N SER A 302 -7.26 3.53 -37.89
CA SER A 302 -6.19 3.80 -38.85
C SER A 302 -4.86 4.13 -38.17
N MET A 303 -3.76 3.57 -38.69
CA MET A 303 -2.38 3.66 -38.16
C MET A 303 -1.94 5.08 -37.80
N LEU A 304 -2.34 6.10 -38.57
CA LEU A 304 -1.98 7.51 -38.30
C LEU A 304 -2.65 8.06 -37.03
N MET A 305 -3.88 7.65 -36.73
CA MET A 305 -4.59 8.08 -35.51
C MET A 305 -4.11 7.33 -34.26
N ASP A 306 -3.52 6.14 -34.41
CA ASP A 306 -2.96 5.42 -33.28
C ASP A 306 -1.60 5.99 -32.85
N VAL A 307 -0.85 6.64 -33.75
CA VAL A 307 0.33 7.45 -33.37
C VAL A 307 -0.08 8.66 -32.54
N SER A 308 -1.07 9.45 -32.98
CA SER A 308 -1.52 10.62 -32.23
C SER A 308 -2.21 10.24 -30.91
N ARG A 309 -2.98 9.15 -30.87
CA ARG A 309 -3.54 8.62 -29.61
C ARG A 309 -2.50 7.98 -28.69
N THR A 310 -1.41 7.41 -29.21
CA THR A 310 -0.30 6.93 -28.35
C THR A 310 0.50 8.10 -27.76
N ALA A 311 0.66 9.19 -28.51
CA ALA A 311 1.19 10.44 -27.97
C ALA A 311 0.25 11.05 -26.91
N ALA A 312 -1.06 11.09 -27.17
CA ALA A 312 -2.06 11.56 -26.22
C ALA A 312 -2.11 10.69 -24.94
N ARG A 313 -2.11 9.36 -25.05
CA ARG A 313 -2.01 8.42 -23.93
C ARG A 313 -0.76 8.72 -23.08
N THR A 314 0.41 8.84 -23.72
CA THR A 314 1.69 9.16 -23.04
C THR A 314 1.62 10.52 -22.32
N LEU A 315 1.07 11.55 -22.96
CA LEU A 315 0.96 12.89 -22.36
C LEU A 315 -0.05 12.92 -21.21
N GLN A 316 -1.21 12.29 -21.38
CA GLN A 316 -2.31 12.30 -20.43
C GLN A 316 -2.03 11.42 -19.20
N SER A 317 -1.37 10.26 -19.37
CA SER A 317 -0.90 9.47 -18.23
C SER A 317 0.17 10.24 -17.45
N ASN A 318 1.19 10.79 -18.13
CA ASN A 318 2.32 11.43 -17.45
C ASN A 318 1.95 12.73 -16.72
N LEU A 319 0.85 13.39 -17.08
CA LEU A 319 0.40 14.64 -16.46
C LEU A 319 -0.74 14.46 -15.44
N LEU A 320 -1.51 13.38 -15.49
CA LEU A 320 -2.71 13.20 -14.65
C LEU A 320 -2.72 11.94 -13.78
N ASP A 321 -1.83 10.96 -13.97
CA ASP A 321 -1.83 9.75 -13.13
C ASP A 321 -1.58 10.07 -11.64
N SER A 322 -0.71 11.03 -11.32
CA SER A 322 -0.48 11.45 -9.93
C SER A 322 -1.74 12.06 -9.30
N ASN A 323 -2.40 12.98 -9.99
CA ASN A 323 -3.62 13.64 -9.50
C ASN A 323 -4.79 12.64 -9.37
N LYS A 324 -4.86 11.64 -10.26
CA LYS A 324 -5.80 10.52 -10.15
C LYS A 324 -5.49 9.63 -8.95
N GLN A 325 -4.21 9.33 -8.71
CA GLN A 325 -3.79 8.53 -7.55
C GLN A 325 -4.13 9.26 -6.26
N GLU A 326 -3.82 10.55 -6.15
CA GLU A 326 -4.20 11.41 -5.02
C GLU A 326 -5.72 11.44 -4.81
N ALA A 327 -6.52 11.51 -5.88
CA ALA A 327 -7.98 11.43 -5.78
C ALA A 327 -8.50 10.05 -5.35
N ILE A 328 -7.90 8.96 -5.83
CA ILE A 328 -8.19 7.58 -5.38
C ILE A 328 -7.86 7.45 -3.88
N ASP A 329 -6.69 7.93 -3.47
CA ASP A 329 -6.23 7.84 -2.09
C ASP A 329 -7.04 8.75 -1.14
N LEU A 330 -7.56 9.87 -1.61
CA LEU A 330 -8.50 10.71 -0.87
C LEU A 330 -9.85 9.99 -0.68
N ILE A 331 -10.41 9.40 -1.73
CA ILE A 331 -11.69 8.68 -1.69
C ILE A 331 -11.62 7.43 -0.80
N LEU A 332 -10.47 6.74 -0.78
CA LEU A 332 -10.25 5.53 0.02
C LEU A 332 -9.72 5.78 1.44
N GLY A 333 -9.70 7.04 1.91
CA GLY A 333 -9.17 7.38 3.24
C GLY A 333 -7.65 7.20 3.41
N ASN A 334 -6.94 6.84 2.34
CA ASN A 334 -5.48 6.68 2.33
C ASN A 334 -4.73 8.01 2.42
N ALA A 335 -5.38 9.16 2.23
CA ALA A 335 -4.76 10.49 2.25
C ALA A 335 -3.79 10.69 3.44
N SER A 336 -2.56 11.10 3.13
CA SER A 336 -1.46 11.19 4.10
C SER A 336 -1.67 12.33 5.10
N ASN A 337 -2.24 12.00 6.25
CA ASN A 337 -2.24 12.81 7.46
C ASN A 337 -1.70 11.97 8.62
N GLU A 338 -1.12 12.61 9.64
CA GLU A 338 -0.39 11.89 10.71
C GLU A 338 -1.26 10.87 11.46
N LEU A 339 -2.57 11.14 11.61
CA LEU A 339 -3.50 10.21 12.25
C LEU A 339 -3.74 8.97 11.38
N ALA A 340 -4.02 9.14 10.09
CA ALA A 340 -4.22 8.02 9.17
C ALA A 340 -2.96 7.15 9.05
N GLU A 341 -1.78 7.76 9.03
CA GLU A 341 -0.51 7.04 8.96
C GLU A 341 -0.21 6.25 10.25
N LYS A 342 -0.45 6.83 11.44
CA LYS A 342 -0.36 6.11 12.72
C LYS A 342 -1.40 4.98 12.81
N ALA A 343 -2.64 5.24 12.39
CA ALA A 343 -3.72 4.26 12.37
C ALA A 343 -3.39 3.05 11.46
N LYS A 344 -2.87 3.27 10.25
CA LYS A 344 -2.44 2.20 9.33
C LYS A 344 -1.37 1.25 9.90
N CYS A 345 -0.56 1.72 10.84
CA CYS A 345 0.43 0.87 11.52
C CYS A 345 -0.16 0.12 12.73
N LEU A 346 -1.04 0.78 13.50
CA LEU A 346 -1.62 0.27 14.75
C LEU A 346 -2.87 -0.62 14.57
N LEU A 347 -3.67 -0.38 13.53
CA LEU A 347 -5.04 -0.87 13.41
C LEU A 347 -5.26 -1.72 12.14
N PRO A 348 -6.15 -2.72 12.20
CA PRO A 348 -6.47 -3.57 11.05
C PRO A 348 -7.30 -2.77 10.03
N ARG A 349 -7.23 -3.17 8.76
CA ARG A 349 -7.83 -2.40 7.66
C ARG A 349 -9.34 -2.19 7.79
N ALA A 350 -10.05 -3.14 8.40
CA ALA A 350 -11.48 -3.01 8.72
C ALA A 350 -11.79 -1.78 9.60
N ILE A 351 -10.93 -1.49 10.58
CA ILE A 351 -11.09 -0.39 11.53
C ILE A 351 -10.63 0.96 10.94
N LEU A 352 -9.79 0.97 9.88
CA LEU A 352 -9.33 2.23 9.25
C LEU A 352 -10.45 3.09 8.64
N ASN A 353 -11.62 2.50 8.37
CA ASN A 353 -12.81 3.22 7.91
C ASN A 353 -13.66 3.80 9.06
N ALA A 354 -13.28 3.59 10.32
CA ALA A 354 -13.99 4.11 11.48
C ALA A 354 -13.92 5.65 11.55
N PRO A 355 -14.90 6.30 12.20
CA PRO A 355 -14.87 7.74 12.45
C PRO A 355 -13.55 8.25 13.05
N ASN A 356 -13.08 9.41 12.60
CA ASN A 356 -11.82 10.02 13.02
C ASN A 356 -11.64 10.17 14.55
N LYS A 357 -12.73 10.22 15.34
CA LYS A 357 -12.66 10.21 16.82
C LYS A 357 -12.19 8.85 17.35
N ILE A 358 -12.72 7.74 16.83
CA ILE A 358 -12.32 6.37 17.20
C ILE A 358 -10.87 6.12 16.78
N LEU A 359 -10.50 6.47 15.53
CA LEU A 359 -9.10 6.37 15.08
C LEU A 359 -8.15 7.15 15.98
N ARG A 360 -8.53 8.38 16.38
CA ARG A 360 -7.71 9.22 17.26
C ARG A 360 -7.57 8.63 18.66
N GLU A 361 -8.65 8.19 19.29
CA GLU A 361 -8.59 7.61 20.63
C GLU A 361 -7.83 6.27 20.65
N MET A 362 -7.99 5.44 19.62
CA MET A 362 -7.17 4.24 19.44
C MET A 362 -5.68 4.56 19.32
N VAL A 363 -5.30 5.59 18.56
CA VAL A 363 -3.90 6.02 18.40
C VAL A 363 -3.36 6.65 19.69
N ASN A 364 -4.18 7.45 20.40
CA ASN A 364 -3.82 8.04 21.70
C ASN A 364 -3.57 6.95 22.76
N ARG A 365 -4.43 5.93 22.83
CA ARG A 365 -4.33 4.81 23.79
C ARG A 365 -3.31 3.74 23.38
N SER A 366 -2.52 3.92 22.32
CA SER A 366 -1.62 2.88 21.78
C SER A 366 -0.64 2.30 22.80
N SER A 367 -0.19 3.09 23.79
CA SER A 367 0.65 2.62 24.92
C SER A 367 0.03 1.49 25.76
N SER A 368 -1.29 1.29 25.72
CA SER A 368 -1.99 0.22 26.47
C SER A 368 -1.97 -1.15 25.77
N TYR A 369 -1.82 -1.18 24.44
CA TYR A 369 -1.82 -2.40 23.62
C TYR A 369 -0.53 -2.58 22.79
N LEU A 370 0.47 -1.73 22.98
CA LEU A 370 1.82 -1.96 22.48
C LEU A 370 2.70 -2.64 23.53
N GLN A 371 3.39 -3.71 23.15
CA GLN A 371 4.42 -4.35 23.95
C GLN A 371 5.82 -4.01 23.38
N PRO A 372 6.78 -3.56 24.20
CA PRO A 372 8.15 -3.37 23.74
C PRO A 372 8.81 -4.72 23.45
N TYR A 373 9.50 -4.79 22.32
CA TYR A 373 10.36 -5.89 21.91
C TYR A 373 11.76 -5.35 21.64
N ASN A 374 12.75 -5.95 22.30
CA ASN A 374 14.12 -5.48 22.28
C ASN A 374 14.86 -6.13 21.09
N LEU A 375 14.92 -5.40 19.97
CA LEU A 375 15.55 -5.83 18.72
C LEU A 375 17.04 -5.49 18.73
N ARG A 376 17.91 -6.48 18.49
CA ARG A 376 19.36 -6.23 18.34
C ARG A 376 19.77 -6.30 16.87
N LEU A 377 20.34 -5.22 16.36
CA LEU A 377 20.72 -5.05 14.95
C LEU A 377 22.18 -4.67 14.79
N ALA A 378 22.78 -5.08 13.69
CA ALA A 378 24.17 -4.81 13.34
C ALA A 378 24.25 -3.99 12.05
N VAL A 379 24.91 -2.84 12.12
CA VAL A 379 25.12 -1.93 10.99
C VAL A 379 26.60 -1.89 10.65
N GLY A 380 26.96 -2.32 9.43
CA GLY A 380 28.33 -2.35 8.93
C GLY A 380 28.58 -1.33 7.82
N THR A 381 29.84 -0.90 7.68
CA THR A 381 30.32 -0.18 6.49
C THR A 381 31.73 -0.61 6.07
N TYR A 382 31.98 -0.67 4.76
CA TYR A 382 33.31 -0.96 4.21
C TYR A 382 33.50 -0.39 2.79
N ASN A 383 34.47 0.50 2.61
CA ASN A 383 34.95 0.90 1.28
C ASN A 383 35.94 -0.15 0.73
N VAL A 384 35.61 -0.77 -0.41
CA VAL A 384 36.31 -1.94 -0.98
C VAL A 384 37.17 -1.65 -2.22
N ASN A 385 37.46 -0.37 -2.51
CA ASN A 385 38.44 0.08 -3.52
C ASN A 385 38.33 -0.66 -4.89
N GLY A 386 37.18 -0.51 -5.53
CA GLY A 386 36.83 -1.15 -6.81
C GLY A 386 36.49 -2.64 -6.72
N GLY A 387 36.55 -3.25 -5.53
CA GLY A 387 36.19 -4.66 -5.27
C GLY A 387 37.14 -5.71 -5.85
N LYS A 388 38.25 -5.30 -6.51
CA LYS A 388 39.12 -6.17 -7.31
C LYS A 388 39.72 -7.34 -6.52
N HIS A 389 40.12 -7.08 -5.28
CA HIS A 389 40.98 -7.98 -4.51
C HIS A 389 40.22 -8.99 -3.65
N PHE A 390 38.88 -8.85 -3.56
CA PHE A 390 38.02 -9.72 -2.75
C PHE A 390 37.96 -11.18 -3.21
N ARG A 391 38.48 -11.47 -4.42
CA ARG A 391 38.56 -12.84 -4.99
C ARG A 391 40.00 -13.36 -5.10
N SER A 392 40.97 -12.72 -4.44
CA SER A 392 42.37 -13.13 -4.47
C SER A 392 42.58 -14.46 -3.74
N VAL A 393 42.96 -15.50 -4.49
CA VAL A 393 43.21 -16.86 -3.97
C VAL A 393 44.27 -16.89 -2.86
N VAL A 394 45.16 -15.89 -2.84
CA VAL A 394 46.26 -15.74 -1.86
C VAL A 394 45.75 -15.46 -0.44
N TYR A 395 44.60 -14.81 -0.28
CA TYR A 395 44.11 -14.30 1.01
C TYR A 395 42.87 -15.02 1.55
N LYS A 396 42.68 -16.29 1.18
CA LYS A 396 41.58 -17.17 1.65
C LYS A 396 41.47 -17.35 3.18
N ALA A 397 42.46 -16.91 3.95
CA ALA A 397 42.54 -17.08 5.40
C ALA A 397 41.92 -15.91 6.21
N LEU A 398 41.56 -14.80 5.57
CA LEU A 398 40.80 -13.71 6.20
C LEU A 398 39.36 -13.77 5.68
N SER A 399 38.41 -13.92 6.60
CA SER A 399 36.99 -14.17 6.31
C SER A 399 36.15 -12.93 6.57
N LEU A 400 35.03 -12.77 5.85
CA LEU A 400 34.03 -11.75 6.20
C LEU A 400 33.42 -11.98 7.59
N SER A 401 33.48 -13.21 8.13
CA SER A 401 33.08 -13.49 9.51
C SER A 401 33.91 -12.70 10.52
N ASP A 402 35.19 -12.45 10.23
CA ASP A 402 36.12 -11.72 11.11
C ASP A 402 35.68 -10.27 11.31
N TRP A 403 34.87 -9.74 10.39
CA TRP A 403 34.18 -8.45 10.49
C TRP A 403 32.77 -8.57 11.06
N LEU A 404 31.94 -9.46 10.50
CA LEU A 404 30.49 -9.44 10.73
C LEU A 404 30.06 -10.22 11.99
N LEU A 405 30.80 -11.26 12.37
CA LEU A 405 30.47 -12.19 13.44
C LEU A 405 31.54 -12.30 14.54
N ASP A 406 32.81 -12.07 14.23
CA ASP A 406 33.95 -12.40 15.11
C ASP A 406 34.80 -11.21 15.56
N CYS A 407 34.49 -9.98 15.13
CA CYS A 407 35.16 -8.76 15.57
C CYS A 407 35.12 -8.54 17.10
N TYR A 408 34.16 -9.17 17.80
CA TYR A 408 33.99 -9.15 19.26
C TYR A 408 34.98 -10.07 20.02
N LYS A 409 35.72 -10.98 19.35
CA LYS A 409 36.50 -12.04 20.03
C LYS A 409 37.85 -11.61 20.59
N GLU A 410 38.46 -10.54 20.09
CA GLU A 410 39.76 -10.06 20.57
C GLU A 410 39.63 -8.65 21.17
N PRO A 411 39.42 -8.52 22.49
CA PRO A 411 39.55 -7.23 23.16
C PRO A 411 40.99 -6.75 23.03
N ARG A 412 41.21 -5.64 22.32
CA ARG A 412 42.54 -5.04 22.15
C ARG A 412 43.01 -4.48 23.50
N PRO A 413 44.17 -4.91 24.03
CA PRO A 413 44.81 -4.19 25.12
C PRO A 413 45.28 -2.83 24.59
N SER A 414 44.66 -1.75 25.07
CA SER A 414 45.26 -0.42 25.00
C SER A 414 46.50 -0.42 25.91
N PRO A 415 47.67 0.10 25.48
CA PRO A 415 48.87 0.10 26.31
C PRO A 415 48.81 0.98 27.57
N ASP A 416 47.85 1.90 27.66
CA ASP A 416 47.87 3.04 28.58
C ASP A 416 46.56 3.25 29.38
N SER A 417 45.66 2.25 29.46
CA SER A 417 44.33 2.40 30.09
C SER A 417 44.04 1.35 31.18
N ASP A 418 44.57 1.56 32.39
CA ASP A 418 44.32 0.72 33.58
C ASP A 418 42.97 1.00 34.29
N GLU A 419 42.21 2.05 33.92
CA GLU A 419 41.03 2.50 34.70
C GLU A 419 39.65 2.37 34.01
N ASP A 420 39.56 2.20 32.69
CA ASP A 420 38.27 2.12 31.94
C ASP A 420 38.20 0.90 30.99
N MET A 421 38.48 -0.29 31.50
CA MET A 421 38.03 -1.53 30.86
C MET A 421 36.50 -1.64 31.01
N ILE A 422 35.76 -1.38 29.92
CA ILE A 422 34.35 -1.77 29.84
C ILE A 422 34.29 -3.29 29.98
N ASP A 423 33.69 -3.77 31.08
CA ASP A 423 33.74 -5.19 31.42
C ASP A 423 32.79 -6.00 30.54
N PHE A 424 33.34 -6.58 29.47
CA PHE A 424 32.65 -7.50 28.56
C PHE A 424 32.14 -8.79 29.26
N ALA A 425 32.32 -8.94 30.57
CA ALA A 425 31.72 -10.01 31.37
C ALA A 425 30.21 -9.83 31.61
N GLU A 426 29.64 -8.62 31.58
CA GLU A 426 28.22 -8.40 31.96
C GLU A 426 27.22 -8.80 30.86
N ALA A 427 27.63 -8.81 29.59
CA ALA A 427 26.88 -9.36 28.46
C ALA A 427 27.86 -10.12 27.55
N GLY A 428 27.87 -11.45 27.66
CA GLY A 428 28.90 -12.29 27.07
C GLY A 428 29.00 -12.15 25.54
N ILE A 429 30.22 -12.31 25.00
CA ILE A 429 30.51 -12.24 23.55
C ILE A 429 29.60 -13.17 22.72
N ASP A 430 29.17 -14.28 23.30
CA ASP A 430 28.20 -15.19 22.66
C ASP A 430 26.79 -14.58 22.65
N GLU A 431 26.25 -14.08 23.77
CA GLU A 431 24.95 -13.39 23.80
C GLU A 431 24.90 -12.20 22.82
N ILE A 432 26.00 -11.46 22.62
CA ILE A 432 26.10 -10.41 21.59
C ILE A 432 25.68 -10.96 20.22
N ARG A 433 26.20 -12.12 19.82
CA ARG A 433 25.95 -12.78 18.52
C ARG A 433 24.58 -13.42 18.44
N GLU A 434 24.22 -14.21 19.46
CA GLU A 434 23.01 -15.06 19.46
C GLU A 434 21.75 -14.23 19.18
N ARG A 435 21.72 -12.99 19.70
CA ARG A 435 20.63 -12.04 19.56
C ARG A 435 20.66 -11.16 18.30
N VAL A 436 21.67 -11.15 17.43
CA VAL A 436 21.61 -10.25 16.24
C VAL A 436 20.51 -10.72 15.28
N GLU A 437 19.54 -9.86 15.01
CA GLU A 437 18.33 -10.19 14.24
C GLU A 437 18.29 -9.54 12.85
N VAL A 438 18.90 -8.37 12.70
CA VAL A 438 18.95 -7.58 11.46
C VAL A 438 20.40 -7.20 11.16
N PHE A 439 20.83 -7.41 9.92
CA PHE A 439 22.11 -6.91 9.39
C PHE A 439 21.85 -5.87 8.29
N ALA A 440 22.37 -4.65 8.46
CA ALA A 440 22.37 -3.61 7.43
C ALA A 440 23.83 -3.31 7.03
N ILE A 441 24.24 -3.75 5.83
CA ILE A 441 25.64 -3.76 5.42
C ILE A 441 25.86 -2.80 4.26
N GLY A 442 26.51 -1.67 4.55
CA GLY A 442 26.95 -0.69 3.57
C GLY A 442 28.29 -1.06 2.94
N VAL A 443 28.40 -0.94 1.62
CA VAL A 443 29.64 -1.14 0.86
C VAL A 443 29.87 0.05 -0.06
N GLN A 444 31.10 0.57 -0.11
CA GLN A 444 31.49 1.65 -1.01
C GLN A 444 32.56 1.22 -2.00
N GLU A 445 32.58 1.84 -3.19
CA GLU A 445 33.44 1.48 -4.33
C GLU A 445 33.36 -0.01 -4.73
N ILE A 446 32.15 -0.61 -4.69
CA ILE A 446 31.87 -2.00 -5.07
C ILE A 446 32.13 -2.32 -6.57
N VAL A 447 32.39 -1.30 -7.38
CA VAL A 447 32.79 -1.37 -8.79
C VAL A 447 33.83 -0.30 -9.11
N ASP A 448 34.70 -0.56 -10.09
CA ASP A 448 35.63 0.43 -10.62
C ASP A 448 34.93 1.67 -11.18
N LEU A 449 35.43 2.86 -10.82
CA LEU A 449 35.00 4.15 -11.36
C LEU A 449 35.54 4.39 -12.77
N ASN A 450 34.99 3.65 -13.74
CA ASN A 450 35.18 3.89 -15.17
C ASN A 450 33.90 4.46 -15.81
N ALA A 451 34.02 5.05 -17.00
CA ALA A 451 32.91 5.70 -17.68
C ALA A 451 31.70 4.77 -17.96
N SER A 452 31.94 3.47 -18.18
CA SER A 452 30.86 2.49 -18.38
C SER A 452 30.05 2.30 -17.09
N ASN A 453 30.73 2.06 -15.96
CA ASN A 453 30.08 1.87 -14.66
C ASN A 453 29.38 3.13 -14.14
N ILE A 454 29.90 4.33 -14.46
CA ILE A 454 29.26 5.60 -14.09
C ILE A 454 27.97 5.85 -14.90
N MET A 455 27.92 5.41 -16.17
CA MET A 455 26.74 5.54 -17.04
C MET A 455 25.71 4.42 -16.83
N SER A 456 26.16 3.19 -16.57
CA SER A 456 25.32 2.01 -16.38
C SER A 456 26.06 0.96 -15.53
N ALA A 457 26.03 1.14 -14.20
CA ALA A 457 26.66 0.22 -13.27
C ALA A 457 26.11 -1.22 -13.39
N SER A 458 27.01 -2.20 -13.39
CA SER A 458 26.62 -3.61 -13.36
C SER A 458 26.25 -4.04 -11.94
N THR A 459 25.04 -4.59 -11.77
CA THR A 459 24.56 -5.23 -10.54
C THR A 459 25.17 -6.60 -10.29
N THR A 460 25.96 -7.14 -11.23
CA THR A 460 26.62 -8.44 -11.09
C THR A 460 27.58 -8.49 -9.89
N ASN A 461 28.19 -7.36 -9.50
CA ASN A 461 29.00 -7.30 -8.28
C ASN A 461 28.12 -7.27 -7.03
N ALA A 462 27.00 -6.53 -7.02
CA ALA A 462 26.09 -6.51 -5.87
C ALA A 462 25.50 -7.91 -5.58
N LYS A 463 25.04 -8.65 -6.61
CA LYS A 463 24.56 -10.03 -6.42
C LYS A 463 25.60 -10.96 -5.80
N LYS A 464 26.85 -10.93 -6.30
CA LYS A 464 27.97 -11.71 -5.76
C LYS A 464 28.36 -11.32 -4.32
N TRP A 465 28.10 -10.08 -3.93
CA TRP A 465 28.29 -9.62 -2.56
C TRP A 465 27.14 -10.08 -1.66
N ALA A 466 25.88 -9.99 -2.11
CA ALA A 466 24.74 -10.55 -1.39
C ALA A 466 24.91 -12.06 -1.12
N GLU A 467 25.21 -12.85 -2.16
CA GLU A 467 25.45 -14.30 -2.08
C GLU A 467 26.48 -14.68 -1.00
N GLU A 468 27.60 -13.96 -0.92
CA GLU A 468 28.68 -14.25 0.03
C GLU A 468 28.42 -13.63 1.42
N LEU A 469 27.77 -12.47 1.51
CA LEU A 469 27.35 -11.87 2.78
C LEU A 469 26.30 -12.74 3.49
N GLU A 470 25.24 -13.15 2.78
CA GLU A 470 24.15 -13.99 3.30
C GLU A 470 24.69 -15.31 3.84
N LYS A 471 25.56 -15.96 3.05
CA LYS A 471 26.30 -17.17 3.43
C LYS A 471 27.21 -16.99 4.64
N VAL A 472 27.81 -15.82 4.83
CA VAL A 472 28.73 -15.56 5.95
C VAL A 472 27.99 -15.25 7.23
N ILE A 473 26.99 -14.36 7.21
CA ILE A 473 26.17 -14.08 8.40
C ILE A 473 25.36 -15.32 8.81
N SER A 474 24.98 -16.16 7.82
CA SER A 474 24.27 -17.43 8.05
C SER A 474 25.15 -18.59 8.51
N ARG A 475 26.38 -18.34 8.98
CA ARG A 475 27.23 -19.39 9.57
C ARG A 475 26.63 -19.94 10.87
N ASP A 476 26.16 -19.05 11.74
CA ASP A 476 25.75 -19.39 13.11
C ASP A 476 24.22 -19.51 13.23
N TYR A 477 23.46 -18.70 12.47
CA TYR A 477 21.99 -18.71 12.40
C TYR A 477 21.51 -18.27 11.01
N GLU A 478 20.43 -18.83 10.49
CA GLU A 478 19.88 -18.42 9.18
C GLU A 478 19.46 -16.94 9.14
N PHE A 479 19.91 -16.23 8.11
CA PHE A 479 19.41 -14.91 7.68
C PHE A 479 19.04 -14.96 6.21
N VAL A 480 18.07 -14.13 5.83
CA VAL A 480 17.56 -14.01 4.46
C VAL A 480 17.54 -12.53 4.05
N MET A 481 17.88 -12.24 2.79
CA MET A 481 17.89 -10.87 2.28
C MET A 481 16.47 -10.34 2.07
N ILE A 482 16.20 -9.14 2.58
CA ILE A 482 14.94 -8.41 2.32
C ILE A 482 15.03 -7.74 0.94
N THR A 483 16.09 -6.94 0.74
CA THR A 483 16.33 -6.15 -0.47
C THR A 483 17.78 -5.64 -0.49
N HIS A 484 18.25 -5.22 -1.66
CA HIS A 484 19.54 -4.54 -1.81
C HIS A 484 19.44 -3.40 -2.84
N VAL A 485 20.19 -2.32 -2.63
CA VAL A 485 20.19 -1.14 -3.53
C VAL A 485 21.61 -0.68 -3.80
N GLN A 486 21.90 -0.40 -5.07
CA GLN A 486 23.20 0.06 -5.56
C GLN A 486 23.07 1.39 -6.32
N LEU A 487 23.94 2.36 -5.99
CA LEU A 487 24.18 3.60 -6.73
C LEU A 487 25.66 3.66 -7.15
N VAL A 488 25.93 3.23 -8.38
CA VAL A 488 27.29 3.09 -8.95
C VAL A 488 28.20 2.26 -8.04
N GLY A 489 29.02 2.91 -7.21
CA GLY A 489 29.95 2.27 -6.28
C GLY A 489 29.40 2.06 -4.87
N VAL A 490 28.33 2.76 -4.49
CA VAL A 490 27.69 2.63 -3.16
C VAL A 490 26.63 1.54 -3.21
N CYS A 491 26.58 0.68 -2.21
CA CYS A 491 25.57 -0.37 -2.08
C CYS A 491 25.15 -0.53 -0.62
N LEU A 492 23.91 -0.98 -0.39
CA LEU A 492 23.37 -1.34 0.91
C LEU A 492 22.60 -2.64 0.76
N PHE A 493 22.96 -3.62 1.60
CA PHE A 493 22.29 -4.91 1.73
C PHE A 493 21.56 -4.96 3.07
N LEU A 494 20.36 -5.53 3.10
CA LEU A 494 19.56 -5.64 4.31
C LEU A 494 19.09 -7.09 4.48
N PHE A 495 19.49 -7.73 5.58
CA PHE A 495 19.16 -9.12 5.93
C PHE A 495 18.46 -9.18 7.28
N VAL A 496 17.64 -10.22 7.48
CA VAL A 496 16.91 -10.48 8.73
C VAL A 496 16.78 -11.98 9.00
N ARG A 497 16.55 -12.37 10.26
CA ARG A 497 16.12 -13.75 10.58
C ARG A 497 14.77 -14.07 9.91
N PRO A 498 14.58 -15.27 9.34
CA PRO A 498 13.34 -15.63 8.63
C PRO A 498 12.04 -15.38 9.40
N TYR A 499 12.01 -15.67 10.71
CA TYR A 499 10.81 -15.55 11.55
C TYR A 499 10.30 -14.10 11.74
N LEU A 500 11.06 -13.08 11.35
CA LEU A 500 10.61 -11.68 11.40
C LEU A 500 10.01 -11.19 10.07
N LEU A 501 10.14 -11.95 8.97
CA LEU A 501 9.70 -11.52 7.64
C LEU A 501 8.21 -11.21 7.55
N GLU A 502 7.36 -12.00 8.21
CA GLU A 502 5.91 -11.82 8.17
C GLU A 502 5.41 -10.54 8.86
N HIS A 503 6.25 -9.96 9.72
CA HIS A 503 6.04 -8.72 10.47
C HIS A 503 6.71 -7.50 9.82
N ILE A 504 7.47 -7.71 8.74
CA ILE A 504 8.09 -6.63 7.96
C ILE A 504 7.10 -6.15 6.90
N ARG A 505 6.83 -4.85 6.93
CA ARG A 505 5.88 -4.17 6.03
C ARG A 505 6.52 -2.97 5.36
N ASP A 506 5.93 -2.53 4.25
CA ASP A 506 6.17 -1.20 3.67
C ASP A 506 7.67 -0.94 3.38
N VAL A 507 8.34 -1.97 2.83
CA VAL A 507 9.73 -1.91 2.37
C VAL A 507 9.85 -0.92 1.22
N GLY A 508 10.61 0.15 1.42
CA GLY A 508 10.83 1.23 0.45
C GLY A 508 12.31 1.53 0.26
N VAL A 509 12.70 1.99 -0.93
CA VAL A 509 14.11 2.25 -1.26
C VAL A 509 14.29 3.51 -2.12
N ASP A 510 15.34 4.28 -1.86
CA ASP A 510 15.65 5.52 -2.58
C ASP A 510 17.17 5.76 -2.70
N THR A 511 17.60 6.53 -3.71
CA THR A 511 19.01 6.81 -4.02
C THR A 511 19.24 8.27 -4.40
N VAL A 512 20.17 8.94 -3.71
CA VAL A 512 20.51 10.34 -3.97
C VAL A 512 21.92 10.45 -4.56
N LYS A 513 22.02 11.07 -5.73
CA LYS A 513 23.29 11.48 -6.35
C LYS A 513 23.68 12.87 -5.85
N THR A 514 24.96 13.05 -5.50
CA THR A 514 25.56 14.35 -5.16
C THR A 514 26.84 14.66 -5.93
N GLY A 515 27.50 13.65 -6.53
CA GLY A 515 28.70 13.84 -7.35
C GLY A 515 28.53 14.90 -8.45
N PHE A 516 29.53 15.79 -8.59
CA PHE A 516 29.50 16.95 -9.50
C PHE A 516 28.21 17.78 -9.37
N GLY A 517 27.73 18.04 -8.15
CA GLY A 517 26.49 18.80 -7.90
C GLY A 517 25.22 18.02 -8.26
N GLY A 518 25.22 16.71 -8.00
CA GLY A 518 24.14 15.78 -8.31
C GLY A 518 24.12 15.25 -9.75
N ALA A 519 25.05 15.67 -10.60
CA ALA A 519 25.15 15.23 -11.99
C ALA A 519 25.63 13.76 -12.14
N THR A 520 26.42 13.23 -11.19
CA THR A 520 27.03 11.89 -11.27
C THR A 520 26.79 11.05 -10.01
N GLY A 521 26.70 9.72 -10.19
CA GLY A 521 26.40 8.77 -9.10
C GLY A 521 27.61 8.21 -8.36
N ASN A 522 28.83 8.71 -8.58
CA ASN A 522 30.05 8.21 -7.91
C ASN A 522 30.21 8.69 -6.45
N LYS A 523 29.33 9.60 -6.00
CA LYS A 523 29.17 10.12 -4.64
C LYS A 523 27.69 10.42 -4.39
N GLY A 524 27.26 10.29 -3.15
CA GLY A 524 25.86 10.32 -2.74
C GLY A 524 25.51 9.20 -1.76
N ALA A 525 24.25 8.76 -1.76
CA ALA A 525 23.77 7.69 -0.88
C ALA A 525 22.74 6.75 -1.53
N VAL A 526 22.67 5.55 -0.98
CA VAL A 526 21.55 4.61 -1.14
C VAL A 526 20.83 4.48 0.21
N SER A 527 19.54 4.17 0.18
CA SER A 527 18.76 4.02 1.40
C SER A 527 17.64 2.99 1.26
N VAL A 528 17.37 2.30 2.36
CA VAL A 528 16.34 1.27 2.53
C VAL A 528 15.59 1.56 3.82
N ARG A 529 14.26 1.45 3.80
CA ARG A 529 13.42 1.54 4.99
C ARG A 529 12.37 0.45 5.00
N PHE A 530 11.84 0.18 6.19
CA PHE A 530 10.69 -0.71 6.39
C PHE A 530 10.00 -0.37 7.72
N VAL A 531 8.82 -0.93 7.94
CA VAL A 531 8.20 -1.04 9.26
C VAL A 531 8.38 -2.48 9.74
N MET A 532 8.78 -2.67 10.99
CA MET A 532 8.80 -3.98 11.66
C MET A 532 7.87 -3.90 12.87
N TYR A 533 6.88 -4.78 12.91
CA TYR A 533 5.71 -4.64 13.78
C TYR A 533 5.07 -3.24 13.63
N ASN A 534 5.16 -2.38 14.65
CA ASN A 534 4.65 -1.01 14.64
C ASN A 534 5.77 0.07 14.67
N THR A 535 7.02 -0.27 14.34
CA THR A 535 8.15 0.68 14.39
C THR A 535 8.84 0.85 13.05
N SER A 536 9.04 2.10 12.63
CA SER A 536 9.64 2.43 11.33
C SER A 536 11.15 2.63 11.42
N LEU A 537 11.89 1.84 10.63
CA LEU A 537 13.35 1.82 10.60
C LEU A 537 13.83 2.25 9.21
N ALA A 538 14.82 3.15 9.16
CA ALA A 538 15.47 3.58 7.92
C ALA A 538 16.99 3.47 8.03
N PHE A 539 17.63 3.01 6.94
CA PHE A 539 19.06 2.76 6.84
C PHE A 539 19.60 3.51 5.61
N VAL A 540 20.69 4.26 5.79
CA VAL A 540 21.34 5.06 4.74
C VAL A 540 22.81 4.67 4.64
N CYS A 541 23.25 4.21 3.48
CA CYS A 541 24.66 4.00 3.17
C CYS A 541 25.14 5.14 2.25
N ALA A 542 26.13 5.91 2.69
CA ALA A 542 26.63 7.08 1.95
C ALA A 542 28.12 6.99 1.59
N HIS A 543 28.51 7.78 0.59
CA HIS A 543 29.89 8.08 0.25
C HIS A 543 30.00 9.58 -0.09
N PHE A 544 30.56 10.37 0.82
CA PHE A 544 30.68 11.83 0.71
C PHE A 544 31.95 12.30 -0.01
N ALA A 545 32.04 13.60 -0.29
CA ALA A 545 33.15 14.29 -0.93
C ALA A 545 34.50 14.01 -0.27
N ALA A 546 35.40 13.40 -1.05
CA ALA A 546 36.74 13.03 -0.62
C ALA A 546 37.76 14.17 -0.79
N GLY A 547 38.74 14.22 0.12
CA GLY A 547 39.80 15.24 0.14
C GLY A 547 39.83 16.01 1.46
N GLN A 548 41.02 16.39 1.90
CA GLN A 548 41.26 16.91 3.26
C GLN A 548 40.34 18.09 3.59
N SER A 549 40.44 19.17 2.82
CA SER A 549 39.75 20.45 3.06
C SER A 549 38.26 20.47 2.71
N GLN A 550 37.71 19.41 2.09
CA GLN A 550 36.35 19.41 1.51
C GLN A 550 35.21 19.25 2.55
N VAL A 551 35.39 19.77 3.77
CA VAL A 551 34.39 19.69 4.85
C VAL A 551 33.06 20.32 4.43
N ALA A 552 33.10 21.49 3.79
CA ALA A 552 31.89 22.16 3.31
C ALA A 552 31.11 21.35 2.26
N GLU A 553 31.81 20.57 1.42
CA GLU A 553 31.14 19.68 0.44
C GLU A 553 30.54 18.46 1.13
N ARG A 554 31.18 17.88 2.14
CA ARG A 554 30.59 16.78 2.95
C ARG A 554 29.36 17.23 3.73
N ASN A 555 29.38 18.44 4.27
CA ASN A 555 28.21 19.03 4.92
C ASN A 555 27.07 19.26 3.92
N ALA A 556 27.40 19.68 2.68
CA ALA A 556 26.43 19.85 1.60
C ALA A 556 25.87 18.50 1.09
N ASP A 557 26.71 17.45 0.97
CA ASP A 557 26.27 16.08 0.67
C ASP A 557 25.24 15.62 1.70
N TYR A 558 25.58 15.68 3.00
CA TYR A 558 24.68 15.31 4.09
C TYR A 558 23.35 16.06 4.02
N ALA A 559 23.39 17.38 3.83
CA ALA A 559 22.18 18.21 3.74
C ALA A 559 21.35 17.90 2.49
N GLU A 560 21.98 17.66 1.34
CA GLU A 560 21.28 17.31 0.10
C GLU A 560 20.65 15.92 0.19
N ILE A 561 21.37 14.93 0.73
CA ILE A 561 20.89 13.55 0.93
C ILE A 561 19.71 13.54 1.91
N THR A 562 19.86 14.17 3.08
CA THR A 562 18.80 14.26 4.11
C THR A 562 17.53 14.96 3.59
N ARG A 563 17.68 15.93 2.67
CA ARG A 563 16.57 16.67 2.06
C ARG A 563 15.92 15.93 0.86
N LYS A 564 16.69 15.13 0.12
CA LYS A 564 16.20 14.43 -1.08
C LYS A 564 15.63 13.04 -0.79
N ILE A 565 16.15 12.30 0.20
CA ILE A 565 15.64 10.95 0.53
C ILE A 565 14.17 11.05 0.96
N SER A 566 13.28 10.45 0.18
CA SER A 566 11.85 10.41 0.47
C SER A 566 11.22 9.11 -0.03
N PHE A 567 10.59 8.38 0.90
CA PHE A 567 9.94 7.11 0.62
C PHE A 567 8.44 7.34 0.53
N THR A 568 7.87 7.22 -0.68
CA THR A 568 6.43 7.49 -0.95
C THR A 568 5.92 8.82 -0.39
N GLY A 569 6.78 9.85 -0.34
CA GLY A 569 6.49 11.18 0.20
C GLY A 569 6.91 11.39 1.65
N ARG A 570 7.20 10.33 2.41
CA ARG A 570 7.69 10.40 3.79
C ARG A 570 9.19 10.74 3.81
N PRO A 571 9.62 11.88 4.38
CA PRO A 571 11.02 12.27 4.42
C PRO A 571 11.82 11.37 5.37
N LEU A 572 13.12 11.20 5.12
CA LEU A 572 14.00 10.37 5.94
C LEU A 572 13.80 10.55 7.47
N ASN A 573 13.72 11.78 7.95
CA ASN A 573 13.64 12.07 9.38
C ASN A 573 12.28 11.82 10.05
N SER A 574 11.21 11.47 9.31
CA SER A 574 9.91 11.12 9.92
C SER A 574 9.90 9.71 10.54
N HIS A 575 10.89 8.88 10.21
CA HIS A 575 11.06 7.52 10.73
C HIS A 575 11.48 7.55 12.20
N ASP A 576 11.14 6.48 12.92
CA ASP A 576 11.33 6.40 14.36
C ASP A 576 12.81 6.18 14.68
N TYR A 577 13.46 5.21 14.03
CA TYR A 577 14.92 5.10 14.03
C TYR A 577 15.49 5.32 12.63
N VAL A 578 16.57 6.12 12.56
CA VAL A 578 17.36 6.33 11.34
C VAL A 578 18.82 6.00 11.62
N PHE A 579 19.34 5.02 10.88
CA PHE A 579 20.75 4.61 10.89
C PHE A 579 21.46 5.14 9.64
N TRP A 580 22.64 5.71 9.82
CA TRP A 580 23.55 6.09 8.75
C TRP A 580 24.85 5.32 8.90
N CYS A 581 25.35 4.75 7.81
CA CYS A 581 26.71 4.24 7.72
C CYS A 581 27.37 4.71 6.43
N GLY A 582 28.70 4.67 6.35
CA GLY A 582 29.39 4.97 5.10
C GLY A 582 30.83 5.42 5.23
N ASP A 583 31.43 5.68 4.06
CA ASP A 583 32.63 6.50 3.95
C ASP A 583 32.20 7.97 3.91
N PHE A 584 32.08 8.57 5.09
CA PHE A 584 31.74 9.99 5.23
C PHE A 584 32.94 10.90 4.95
N ASN A 585 34.13 10.36 4.70
CA ASN A 585 35.34 11.06 4.29
C ASN A 585 35.81 12.23 5.19
N TYR A 586 35.25 12.42 6.39
CA TYR A 586 35.78 13.36 7.39
C TYR A 586 37.18 12.93 7.81
N ARG A 587 38.05 13.92 8.03
CA ARG A 587 39.48 13.72 8.27
C ARG A 587 39.86 14.30 9.63
N VAL A 588 41.09 14.06 10.07
CA VAL A 588 41.65 14.69 11.25
C VAL A 588 42.46 15.92 10.82
N ASP A 589 42.27 17.06 11.50
CA ASP A 589 43.02 18.31 11.24
C ASP A 589 44.31 18.36 12.07
N MET A 590 45.17 17.34 11.90
CA MET A 590 46.44 17.17 12.60
C MET A 590 47.48 16.53 11.65
N SER A 591 48.77 16.72 11.91
CA SER A 591 49.84 16.06 11.16
C SER A 591 49.94 14.56 11.43
N ARG A 592 50.64 13.83 10.57
CA ARG A 592 50.86 12.37 10.69
C ARG A 592 51.61 12.01 11.98
N GLU A 593 52.44 12.93 12.45
CA GLU A 593 53.26 12.84 13.66
C GLU A 593 52.41 13.08 14.92
N GLU A 594 51.53 14.09 14.89
CA GLU A 594 50.61 14.40 16.01
C GLU A 594 49.55 13.31 16.18
N ILE A 595 48.98 12.77 15.11
CA ILE A 595 47.98 11.68 15.16
C ILE A 595 48.57 10.43 15.85
N LYS A 596 49.87 10.16 15.68
CA LYS A 596 50.59 9.07 16.37
C LYS A 596 50.88 9.33 17.85
N GLN A 597 50.72 10.57 18.33
CA GLN A 597 51.00 10.96 19.72
C GLN A 597 49.72 11.33 20.49
N HIS A 598 48.61 11.58 19.79
CA HIS A 598 47.36 12.07 20.36
C HIS A 598 46.14 11.35 19.74
N LEU A 599 45.99 10.06 20.07
CA LEU A 599 44.78 9.28 19.74
C LEU A 599 43.52 9.76 20.50
N SER A 600 43.66 10.64 21.49
CA SER A 600 42.63 11.06 22.45
C SER A 600 42.09 12.48 22.24
N ARG A 601 42.04 13.00 20.99
CA ARG A 601 41.57 14.36 20.70
C ARG A 601 40.46 14.41 19.66
N GLN A 602 39.45 15.21 19.96
CA GLN A 602 38.22 15.35 19.18
C GLN A 602 38.44 15.51 17.68
N GLU A 603 37.63 14.81 16.90
CA GLU A 603 37.69 14.72 15.44
C GLU A 603 36.99 15.90 14.75
N ILE A 604 37.11 16.00 13.42
CA ILE A 604 36.32 16.98 12.66
C ILE A 604 34.83 16.60 12.66
N ALA A 605 34.48 15.32 12.54
CA ALA A 605 33.07 14.88 12.52
C ALA A 605 32.32 15.34 13.79
N GLU A 606 32.88 15.05 14.96
CA GLU A 606 32.37 15.49 16.26
C GLU A 606 32.27 17.02 16.36
N LYS A 607 33.25 17.78 15.84
CA LYS A 607 33.23 19.26 15.85
C LYS A 607 32.16 19.85 14.94
N GLU A 608 31.92 19.26 13.76
CA GLU A 608 30.86 19.70 12.85
C GLU A 608 29.46 19.36 13.44
N GLN A 609 29.34 18.23 14.12
CA GLN A 609 28.11 17.78 14.79
C GLN A 609 27.81 18.59 16.06
N ALA A 610 28.80 18.80 16.93
CA ALA A 610 28.68 19.64 18.14
C ALA A 610 28.39 21.11 17.81
N ALA A 611 28.84 21.58 16.63
CA ALA A 611 28.49 22.90 16.11
C ALA A 611 27.18 22.93 15.28
N GLY A 612 26.40 21.84 15.29
CA GLY A 612 25.04 21.77 14.73
C GLY A 612 24.96 21.80 13.20
N ARG A 613 26.06 21.50 12.49
CA ARG A 613 26.13 21.60 11.01
C ARG A 613 25.75 20.30 10.29
N VAL A 614 25.96 19.15 10.91
CA VAL A 614 25.67 17.81 10.37
C VAL A 614 25.23 16.86 11.49
N PHE A 615 24.53 15.78 11.15
CA PHE A 615 24.16 14.71 12.10
C PHE A 615 23.50 15.20 13.41
N ASN A 616 22.72 16.28 13.34
CA ASN A 616 22.05 16.87 14.49
C ASN A 616 21.11 15.85 15.19
N HIS A 617 21.32 15.67 16.49
CA HIS A 617 20.63 14.68 17.33
C HIS A 617 20.88 13.19 16.99
N PHE A 618 21.83 12.89 16.09
CA PHE A 618 22.37 11.54 15.99
C PHE A 618 23.35 11.26 17.13
N MET A 619 23.58 9.98 17.39
CA MET A 619 24.54 9.43 18.33
C MET A 619 25.51 8.51 17.59
N GLU A 620 26.69 8.32 18.16
CA GLU A 620 27.74 7.42 17.69
C GLU A 620 28.25 6.61 18.89
N GLY A 621 28.80 5.41 18.66
CA GLY A 621 29.45 4.63 19.71
C GLY A 621 30.83 5.23 20.07
N PRO A 622 31.42 4.87 21.22
CA PRO A 622 32.78 5.29 21.55
C PRO A 622 33.79 4.70 20.55
N ILE A 623 34.64 5.55 19.96
CA ILE A 623 35.61 5.14 18.93
C ILE A 623 36.88 4.63 19.61
N ASN A 624 36.83 3.38 20.05
CA ASN A 624 37.92 2.70 20.77
C ASN A 624 38.81 1.88 19.81
N PHE A 625 39.04 2.38 18.59
CA PHE A 625 39.79 1.69 17.53
C PHE A 625 40.60 2.65 16.66
N ASP A 626 41.69 2.17 16.04
CA ASP A 626 42.59 3.02 15.23
C ASP A 626 41.93 3.56 13.95
N PRO A 627 42.45 4.63 13.33
CA PRO A 627 41.95 5.17 12.07
C PRO A 627 41.76 4.12 10.96
N THR A 628 40.62 4.18 10.27
CA THR A 628 40.22 3.19 9.26
C THR A 628 40.88 3.40 7.90
N TYR A 629 41.43 4.60 7.65
CA TYR A 629 42.03 5.03 6.38
C TYR A 629 43.31 5.85 6.63
N LYS A 630 44.29 5.94 5.73
CA LYS A 630 44.50 5.12 4.52
C LYS A 630 45.63 4.13 4.79
N TYR A 631 45.39 2.84 4.53
CA TYR A 631 46.42 1.80 4.55
C TYR A 631 47.07 1.60 3.17
N ASP A 632 48.20 0.89 3.11
CA ASP A 632 48.66 0.27 1.87
C ASP A 632 48.12 -1.16 1.74
N LEU A 633 47.80 -1.56 0.50
CA LEU A 633 47.09 -2.81 0.23
C LEU A 633 47.88 -4.01 0.78
N PHE A 634 47.18 -4.86 1.53
CA PHE A 634 47.71 -6.04 2.22
C PHE A 634 48.73 -5.77 3.34
N SER A 635 48.92 -4.51 3.77
CA SER A 635 49.71 -4.14 4.96
C SER A 635 48.86 -3.49 6.06
N ASP A 636 49.43 -3.37 7.25
CA ASP A 636 48.98 -2.51 8.35
C ASP A 636 49.68 -1.15 8.36
N ASP A 637 50.61 -0.92 7.42
CA ASP A 637 51.22 0.39 7.20
C ASP A 637 50.19 1.40 6.66
N TYR A 638 50.15 2.58 7.26
CA TYR A 638 49.46 3.74 6.69
C TYR A 638 50.22 4.30 5.48
N ASP A 639 49.48 4.83 4.50
CA ASP A 639 49.90 5.35 3.18
C ASP A 639 51.39 5.76 3.07
N THR A 640 52.20 4.92 2.45
CA THR A 640 53.61 5.18 2.12
C THR A 640 53.80 5.80 0.74
N SER A 641 52.72 5.95 -0.04
CA SER A 641 52.75 6.62 -1.35
C SER A 641 53.22 8.07 -1.27
N GLU A 642 53.61 8.66 -2.39
CA GLU A 642 54.06 10.07 -2.49
C GLU A 642 53.06 11.10 -1.91
N LYS A 643 51.79 10.72 -1.73
CA LYS A 643 50.73 11.58 -1.19
C LYS A 643 50.61 11.53 0.34
N GLN A 644 51.24 10.55 0.99
CA GLN A 644 51.34 10.34 2.44
C GLN A 644 50.13 10.83 3.24
N ARG A 645 48.94 10.34 2.88
CA ARG A 645 47.68 10.78 3.49
C ARG A 645 47.70 10.53 5.00
N ALA A 646 47.37 11.57 5.76
CA ALA A 646 47.20 11.48 7.20
C ALA A 646 46.10 10.44 7.54
N PRO A 647 46.27 9.64 8.61
CA PRO A 647 45.24 8.71 9.05
C PRO A 647 43.92 9.42 9.42
N ALA A 648 42.79 8.77 9.17
CA ALA A 648 41.45 9.26 9.50
C ALA A 648 40.43 8.14 9.71
N TRP A 649 39.45 8.39 10.58
CA TRP A 649 38.25 7.57 10.73
C TRP A 649 37.17 8.00 9.73
N THR A 650 37.36 7.61 8.47
CA THR A 650 36.46 7.93 7.36
C THR A 650 35.18 7.10 7.37
N ASP A 651 35.27 5.88 7.91
CA ASP A 651 34.24 4.83 7.85
C ASP A 651 33.48 4.83 9.18
N ARG A 652 32.17 5.14 9.14
CA ARG A 652 31.40 5.53 10.34
C ARG A 652 30.00 4.94 10.39
N VAL A 653 29.42 4.89 11.59
CA VAL A 653 28.04 4.47 11.85
C VAL A 653 27.41 5.33 12.94
N LEU A 654 26.31 6.01 12.61
CA LEU A 654 25.53 6.85 13.53
C LEU A 654 24.04 6.47 13.50
N TRP A 655 23.32 6.69 14.59
CA TRP A 655 21.87 6.47 14.66
C TRP A 655 21.13 7.59 15.38
N ARG A 656 19.84 7.75 15.08
CA ARG A 656 18.94 8.73 15.72
C ARG A 656 17.59 8.10 15.98
N HIS A 657 17.13 8.14 17.22
CA HIS A 657 15.71 7.96 17.54
C HIS A 657 14.96 9.31 17.46
N LYS A 658 13.73 9.26 16.96
CA LYS A 658 12.82 10.40 16.82
C LYS A 658 12.14 10.69 18.15
N LYS A 659 12.50 11.83 18.77
CA LYS A 659 11.70 12.41 19.85
C LYS A 659 10.31 12.71 19.32
N GLN A 660 9.29 12.12 19.95
CA GLN A 660 7.89 12.46 19.69
C GLN A 660 7.56 13.77 20.42
N SER A 661 6.57 14.51 19.91
CA SER A 661 6.23 15.84 20.43
C SER A 661 4.83 15.84 21.06
N GLY A 662 4.75 15.45 22.33
CA GLY A 662 3.56 15.62 23.17
C GLY A 662 2.95 14.33 23.71
N ASN A 663 2.96 14.24 25.04
CA ASN A 663 2.21 13.36 25.95
C ASN A 663 2.38 11.82 25.82
N ASP A 664 2.43 11.20 26.99
CA ASP A 664 2.21 9.79 27.35
C ASP A 664 3.04 8.68 26.65
N LEU A 665 3.77 8.97 25.58
CA LEU A 665 4.76 8.06 24.98
C LEU A 665 6.23 8.36 25.36
N ASP A 666 6.49 9.44 26.11
CA ASP A 666 7.84 9.77 26.61
C ASP A 666 8.41 8.68 27.54
N CYS A 667 7.55 7.89 28.20
CA CYS A 667 7.96 6.74 29.02
C CYS A 667 8.57 5.58 28.21
N PHE A 668 8.38 5.56 26.88
CA PHE A 668 8.95 4.59 25.95
C PHE A 668 10.07 5.18 25.07
N PHE A 669 10.62 6.36 25.41
CA PHE A 669 11.76 6.94 24.68
C PHE A 669 13.07 6.20 24.98
N ASN A 670 13.30 5.07 24.31
CA ASN A 670 14.63 4.48 24.21
C ASN A 670 15.38 5.11 23.01
N PRO A 671 16.53 5.79 23.19
CA PRO A 671 17.33 6.30 22.08
C PRO A 671 18.04 5.20 21.26
N GLY A 672 18.12 3.98 21.79
CA GLY A 672 18.93 2.87 21.31
C GLY A 672 20.27 2.80 22.04
N ARG A 673 20.62 1.61 22.56
CA ARG A 673 21.87 1.32 23.28
C ARG A 673 22.90 0.76 22.31
N ASN A 674 24.09 1.35 22.24
CA ASN A 674 25.21 0.70 21.56
C ASN A 674 25.76 -0.43 22.44
N ILE A 675 25.89 -1.62 21.86
CA ILE A 675 26.43 -2.83 22.50
C ILE A 675 27.90 -3.03 22.09
N PHE A 676 28.25 -2.64 20.87
CA PHE A 676 29.61 -2.70 20.33
C PHE A 676 29.81 -1.68 19.22
N TYR A 677 31.02 -1.12 19.11
CA TYR A 677 31.46 -0.37 17.94
C TYR A 677 32.95 -0.63 17.69
N GLY A 678 33.31 -1.11 16.50
CA GLY A 678 34.67 -1.58 16.25
C GLY A 678 35.00 -1.81 14.77
N ARG A 679 36.29 -2.08 14.49
CA ARG A 679 36.82 -2.37 13.15
C ARG A 679 37.52 -3.73 13.10
N ALA A 680 37.54 -4.36 11.92
CA ALA A 680 38.23 -5.63 11.68
C ALA A 680 39.41 -5.48 10.70
N GLU A 681 40.40 -6.39 10.78
CA GLU A 681 41.67 -6.29 10.03
C GLU A 681 41.62 -6.93 8.63
N LEU A 682 40.59 -6.62 7.84
CA LEU A 682 40.51 -7.02 6.44
C LEU A 682 41.41 -6.10 5.59
N LYS A 683 42.53 -6.65 5.10
CA LYS A 683 43.63 -5.89 4.44
C LYS A 683 43.53 -5.81 2.92
N GLN A 684 42.41 -6.25 2.33
CA GLN A 684 42.19 -6.30 0.88
C GLN A 684 41.85 -4.91 0.27
N SER A 685 41.58 -3.91 1.10
CA SER A 685 41.32 -2.50 0.74
C SER A 685 42.34 -1.58 1.42
N ASP A 686 42.39 -0.30 1.00
CA ASP A 686 43.10 0.76 1.72
C ASP A 686 42.27 1.40 2.86
N HIS A 687 41.03 0.91 3.04
CA HIS A 687 40.20 1.11 4.23
C HIS A 687 40.16 -0.16 5.11
N ARG A 688 39.70 -0.02 6.35
CA ARG A 688 39.35 -1.12 7.25
C ARG A 688 37.84 -1.11 7.55
N PRO A 689 37.15 -2.26 7.47
CA PRO A 689 35.71 -2.36 7.70
C PRO A 689 35.32 -2.06 9.16
N VAL A 690 34.16 -1.42 9.34
CA VAL A 690 33.59 -1.01 10.64
C VAL A 690 32.22 -1.66 10.85
N ILE A 691 31.88 -1.97 12.10
CA ILE A 691 30.55 -2.49 12.50
C ILE A 691 30.13 -1.92 13.86
N SER A 692 28.84 -1.62 13.97
CA SER A 692 28.17 -1.15 15.18
C SER A 692 26.99 -2.08 15.49
N VAL A 693 26.96 -2.68 16.67
CA VAL A 693 25.79 -3.43 17.17
C VAL A 693 24.99 -2.52 18.08
N ASN A 694 23.73 -2.34 17.76
CA ASN A 694 22.81 -1.48 18.49
C ASN A 694 21.56 -2.25 18.87
N GLU A 695 21.01 -1.92 20.02
CA GLU A 695 19.87 -2.55 20.62
C GLU A 695 18.79 -1.50 20.83
N ILE A 696 17.62 -1.72 20.22
CA ILE A 696 16.54 -0.75 20.16
C ILE A 696 15.22 -1.42 20.56
N ASP A 697 14.32 -0.63 21.15
CA ASP A 697 12.97 -1.13 21.40
C ASP A 697 12.08 -0.80 20.20
N ILE A 698 11.43 -1.84 19.66
CA ILE A 698 10.39 -1.78 18.64
C ILE A 698 9.09 -2.31 19.25
N PHE A 699 7.93 -1.89 18.73
CA PHE A 699 6.65 -2.15 19.39
C PHE A 699 5.83 -3.22 18.67
N ARG A 700 5.55 -4.32 19.36
CA ARG A 700 4.60 -5.36 18.97
C ARG A 700 3.18 -4.92 19.35
N ILE A 701 2.19 -5.33 18.55
CA ILE A 701 0.77 -5.12 18.87
C ILE A 701 0.28 -6.34 19.63
N ASP A 702 -0.33 -6.10 20.79
CA ASP A 702 -1.10 -7.08 21.54
C ASP A 702 -2.53 -7.08 21.00
N PHE A 703 -2.89 -8.13 20.24
CA PHE A 703 -4.17 -8.16 19.53
C PHE A 703 -5.38 -8.18 20.48
N GLU A 704 -5.30 -8.93 21.58
CA GLU A 704 -6.35 -9.01 22.59
C GLU A 704 -6.54 -7.65 23.28
N LYS A 705 -5.45 -7.04 23.78
CA LYS A 705 -5.54 -5.70 24.38
C LYS A 705 -6.00 -4.64 23.39
N ARG A 706 -5.56 -4.69 22.12
CA ARG A 706 -6.02 -3.74 21.08
C ARG A 706 -7.53 -3.87 20.85
N THR A 707 -8.07 -5.09 20.85
CA THR A 707 -9.49 -5.35 20.69
C THR A 707 -10.29 -4.92 21.93
N ASN A 708 -9.79 -5.18 23.14
CA ASN A 708 -10.41 -4.70 24.39
C ASN A 708 -10.43 -3.16 24.43
N VAL A 709 -9.30 -2.51 24.13
CA VAL A 709 -9.18 -1.04 24.06
C VAL A 709 -10.03 -0.46 22.93
N PHE A 710 -10.28 -1.20 21.84
CA PHE A 710 -11.27 -0.79 20.83
C PHE A 710 -12.69 -0.78 21.39
N TYR A 711 -13.10 -1.80 22.13
CA TYR A 711 -14.41 -1.80 22.80
C TYR A 711 -14.51 -0.72 23.88
N GLU A 712 -13.47 -0.49 24.68
CA GLU A 712 -13.39 0.65 25.62
C GLU A 712 -13.51 2.00 24.88
N VAL A 713 -12.86 2.15 23.73
CA VAL A 713 -12.95 3.37 22.91
C VAL A 713 -14.36 3.54 22.35
N ILE A 714 -15.04 2.48 21.88
CA ILE A 714 -16.45 2.57 21.46
C ILE A 714 -17.36 2.96 22.63
N GLN A 715 -17.11 2.42 23.82
CA GLN A 715 -17.80 2.74 25.07
C GLN A 715 -17.62 4.20 25.51
N ASP A 716 -16.39 4.72 25.55
CA ASP A 716 -16.08 6.12 25.92
C ASP A 716 -16.47 7.14 24.84
N VAL A 717 -16.34 6.77 23.56
CA VAL A 717 -16.64 7.66 22.44
C VAL A 717 -18.16 7.80 22.24
N GLY A 718 -18.91 6.73 22.55
CA GLY A 718 -20.30 6.51 22.18
C GLY A 718 -20.45 6.15 20.69
N PRO A 719 -21.60 5.58 20.26
CA PRO A 719 -21.90 5.49 18.85
C PRO A 719 -21.95 6.92 18.25
N PRO A 720 -21.41 7.14 17.02
CA PRO A 720 -21.18 8.47 16.47
C PRO A 720 -22.46 9.28 16.19
N ASP A 721 -23.62 8.64 16.24
CA ASP A 721 -24.95 9.25 16.11
C ASP A 721 -25.95 8.69 17.15
N ALA A 722 -25.48 8.53 18.39
CA ALA A 722 -26.30 8.22 19.57
C ALA A 722 -27.56 9.10 19.65
N THR A 723 -28.71 8.53 20.05
CA THR A 723 -29.96 9.29 20.27
C THR A 723 -30.40 9.16 21.72
N LEU A 724 -30.37 10.28 22.44
CA LEU A 724 -30.83 10.36 23.83
C LEU A 724 -32.36 10.36 23.87
N VAL A 725 -32.96 9.55 24.75
CA VAL A 725 -34.40 9.61 25.03
C VAL A 725 -34.60 10.26 26.38
N VAL A 726 -35.20 11.46 26.36
CA VAL A 726 -35.60 12.19 27.57
C VAL A 726 -37.10 11.97 27.74
N GLN A 727 -37.47 11.15 28.71
CA GLN A 727 -38.87 10.88 29.03
C GLN A 727 -39.27 11.71 30.26
N ALA A 728 -40.23 12.60 30.08
CA ALA A 728 -40.84 13.32 31.19
C ALA A 728 -41.81 12.40 31.95
N GLU A 729 -41.64 12.30 33.26
CA GLU A 729 -42.58 11.61 34.14
C GLU A 729 -43.62 12.64 34.64
N GLU A 730 -44.90 12.39 34.32
CA GLU A 730 -46.08 13.20 34.66
C GLU A 730 -46.04 14.69 34.26
N THR A 731 -46.45 15.03 33.03
CA THR A 731 -46.64 16.43 32.58
C THR A 731 -47.95 16.64 31.82
N GLU A 732 -48.69 17.71 32.16
CA GLU A 732 -49.72 18.27 31.28
C GLU A 732 -49.10 18.84 29.99
N LYS A 733 -49.90 19.03 28.93
CA LYS A 733 -49.42 19.35 27.56
C LYS A 733 -48.56 20.62 27.44
N GLU A 734 -48.59 21.54 28.41
CA GLU A 734 -47.97 22.86 28.32
C GLU A 734 -46.47 22.90 28.71
N VAL A 735 -45.87 21.80 29.19
CA VAL A 735 -44.47 21.80 29.69
C VAL A 735 -43.42 21.91 28.59
N PHE A 736 -43.72 21.51 27.36
CA PHE A 736 -42.77 21.52 26.23
C PHE A 736 -42.64 22.89 25.55
N THR A 737 -42.26 23.91 26.31
CA THR A 737 -42.06 25.27 25.79
C THR A 737 -40.71 25.45 25.09
N ALA A 738 -40.53 26.59 24.41
CA ALA A 738 -39.23 26.97 23.85
C ALA A 738 -38.15 27.14 24.93
N GLU A 739 -38.50 27.59 26.14
CA GLU A 739 -37.58 27.65 27.27
C GLU A 739 -37.15 26.26 27.73
N PHE A 740 -38.08 25.29 27.79
CA PHE A 740 -37.74 23.89 28.11
C PHE A 740 -36.80 23.28 27.06
N LEU A 741 -37.09 23.46 25.77
CA LEU A 741 -36.22 23.01 24.68
C LEU A 741 -34.82 23.64 24.77
N ASN A 742 -34.73 24.95 25.02
CA ASN A 742 -33.45 25.64 25.20
C ASN A 742 -32.69 25.17 26.46
N ALA A 743 -33.38 24.82 27.55
CA ALA A 743 -32.77 24.26 28.75
C ALA A 743 -32.21 22.85 28.49
N VAL A 744 -32.97 21.99 27.79
CA VAL A 744 -32.50 20.67 27.32
C VAL A 744 -31.28 20.82 26.41
N VAL A 745 -31.32 21.73 25.43
CA VAL A 745 -30.18 22.04 24.56
C VAL A 745 -28.95 22.51 25.35
N ALA A 746 -29.11 23.41 26.31
CA ALA A 746 -27.99 23.95 27.09
C ALA A 746 -27.38 22.90 28.04
N GLU A 747 -28.18 22.08 28.70
CA GLU A 747 -27.71 21.00 29.59
C GLU A 747 -26.99 19.91 28.79
N PHE A 748 -27.54 19.50 27.64
CA PHE A 748 -26.89 18.48 26.81
C PHE A 748 -25.71 18.99 25.98
N SER A 749 -25.57 20.31 25.80
CA SER A 749 -24.40 20.95 25.16
C SER A 749 -23.09 20.71 25.92
N VAL A 750 -23.17 20.28 27.19
CA VAL A 750 -22.02 19.85 27.99
C VAL A 750 -21.41 18.52 27.48
N PHE A 751 -22.17 17.71 26.74
CA PHE A 751 -21.73 16.41 26.19
C PHE A 751 -21.46 16.44 24.67
N GLY A 752 -21.47 17.62 24.04
CA GLY A 752 -21.30 17.77 22.60
C GLY A 752 -22.30 18.75 22.00
N ASP A 753 -22.10 19.14 20.73
CA ASP A 753 -23.01 20.06 20.06
C ASP A 753 -24.43 19.45 19.95
N VAL A 754 -25.43 20.11 20.53
CA VAL A 754 -26.83 19.64 20.48
C VAL A 754 -27.49 20.12 19.21
N CYS A 755 -28.07 19.15 18.51
CA CYS A 755 -28.19 19.20 17.06
C CYS A 755 -29.63 19.00 16.56
N GLY A 756 -30.50 18.42 17.38
CA GLY A 756 -31.93 18.33 17.14
C GLY A 756 -32.63 17.73 18.35
N VAL A 757 -33.85 18.19 18.66
CA VAL A 757 -34.66 17.67 19.77
C VAL A 757 -36.03 17.30 19.23
N LYS A 758 -36.31 15.99 19.13
CA LYS A 758 -37.62 15.48 18.71
C LYS A 758 -38.41 14.99 19.93
N LEU A 759 -39.59 15.58 20.11
CA LEU A 759 -40.50 15.27 21.20
C LEU A 759 -41.48 14.17 20.77
N PHE A 760 -41.68 13.16 21.63
CA PHE A 760 -42.57 12.04 21.37
C PHE A 760 -43.74 12.07 22.36
N PHE A 761 -44.94 12.36 21.85
CA PHE A 761 -46.15 12.41 22.68
C PHE A 761 -46.82 11.04 22.76
N SER A 762 -46.71 10.36 23.90
CA SER A 762 -47.50 9.17 24.21
C SER A 762 -48.96 9.56 24.55
N LEU A 763 -49.73 9.87 23.51
CA LEU A 763 -51.18 10.00 23.59
C LEU A 763 -51.82 8.67 23.15
N ASN A 764 -52.85 8.22 23.89
CA ASN A 764 -53.61 7.00 23.57
C ASN A 764 -54.57 7.18 22.35
N THR A 765 -54.13 7.92 21.32
CA THR A 765 -54.88 8.24 20.10
C THR A 765 -53.92 8.38 18.90
N PRO A 766 -54.15 7.71 17.75
CA PRO A 766 -53.17 7.62 16.67
C PRO A 766 -53.21 8.82 15.71
N GLN A 767 -52.60 9.94 16.12
CA GLN A 767 -52.27 11.06 15.21
C GLN A 767 -50.86 11.57 15.49
N TRP A 768 -49.96 11.38 14.52
CA TRP A 768 -48.59 11.91 14.54
C TRP A 768 -48.59 13.30 13.91
N GLU A 769 -48.59 14.36 14.73
CA GLU A 769 -48.37 15.73 14.25
C GLU A 769 -46.88 16.07 14.30
N HIS A 770 -46.27 16.30 13.13
CA HIS A 770 -44.89 16.75 13.02
C HIS A 770 -44.83 18.27 13.26
N LEU A 771 -44.07 18.68 14.28
CA LEU A 771 -43.70 20.08 14.51
C LEU A 771 -42.18 20.20 14.54
N TYR A 772 -41.67 20.99 13.59
CA TYR A 772 -40.25 21.28 13.33
C TYR A 772 -39.37 20.08 12.89
N ASP A 773 -38.93 20.14 11.64
CA ASP A 773 -37.79 19.38 11.11
C ASP A 773 -36.64 20.37 10.81
N GLU A 774 -35.57 20.29 11.59
CA GLU A 774 -34.22 20.65 11.16
C GLU A 774 -33.28 19.47 11.54
N GLU A 775 -32.45 19.02 10.61
CA GLU A 775 -31.56 17.86 10.78
C GLU A 775 -30.14 18.28 11.16
N ILE A 776 -29.64 17.85 12.32
CA ILE A 776 -28.20 17.83 12.60
C ILE A 776 -27.84 16.57 13.43
N ASN A 777 -26.61 16.06 13.30
CA ASN A 777 -26.10 14.89 14.04
C ASN A 777 -25.24 15.33 15.25
N LEU A 778 -25.31 14.60 16.36
CA LEU A 778 -24.53 14.86 17.59
C LEU A 778 -23.01 14.66 17.40
N CYS A 779 -22.19 15.47 18.08
CA CYS A 779 -20.73 15.38 18.05
C CYS A 779 -20.08 15.55 19.44
N ASN A 780 -19.23 14.60 19.83
CA ASN A 780 -18.19 14.70 20.89
C ASN A 780 -18.58 14.60 22.38
N GLY A 781 -19.10 13.44 22.81
CA GLY A 781 -19.10 13.06 24.24
C GLY A 781 -17.71 12.95 24.88
N ARG A 782 -17.59 13.39 26.14
CA ARG A 782 -16.61 12.97 27.16
C ARG A 782 -17.37 12.28 28.29
N THR A 783 -16.88 11.14 28.77
CA THR A 783 -17.52 10.33 29.81
C THR A 783 -17.45 10.98 31.20
N ALA A 784 -18.45 10.72 32.04
CA ALA A 784 -18.45 11.01 33.47
C ALA A 784 -18.91 9.75 34.24
N SER A 785 -18.22 9.40 35.33
CA SER A 785 -18.44 8.16 36.09
C SER A 785 -19.03 8.45 37.47
N MET A 786 -19.94 7.59 37.93
CA MET A 786 -20.32 7.45 39.34
C MET A 786 -20.90 6.06 39.60
N ASN A 787 -20.69 5.52 40.80
CA ASN A 787 -21.21 4.22 41.25
C ASN A 787 -22.43 4.42 42.18
N ASP A 788 -23.42 3.52 42.18
CA ASP A 788 -23.49 2.39 43.13
C ASP A 788 -24.86 1.66 43.14
N TYR A 789 -24.84 0.31 43.03
CA TYR A 789 -25.89 -0.69 43.37
C TYR A 789 -27.36 -0.53 42.93
N LEU A 790 -27.86 -1.49 42.11
CA LEU A 790 -29.02 -2.36 42.42
C LEU A 790 -29.14 -3.56 41.45
N GLU A 791 -30.02 -4.53 41.74
CA GLU A 791 -30.06 -5.88 41.11
C GLU A 791 -30.85 -5.97 39.78
N PRO A 792 -30.50 -6.90 38.85
CA PRO A 792 -31.09 -6.99 37.51
C PRO A 792 -32.36 -7.86 37.44
N LEU A 793 -33.20 -7.61 36.41
CA LEU A 793 -34.26 -8.51 35.97
C LEU A 793 -33.89 -9.15 34.62
N VAL A 794 -33.96 -10.47 34.51
CA VAL A 794 -33.41 -11.23 33.36
C VAL A 794 -34.51 -11.81 32.47
N TYR A 795 -34.32 -11.72 31.16
CA TYR A 795 -34.94 -12.61 30.17
C TYR A 795 -33.85 -13.27 29.30
N PRO A 796 -34.02 -14.54 28.87
CA PRO A 796 -32.92 -15.32 28.32
C PRO A 796 -32.73 -15.14 26.82
N MET A 797 -31.47 -15.06 26.40
CA MET A 797 -31.01 -15.38 25.05
C MET A 797 -29.78 -16.29 25.16
N ASN A 798 -29.48 -17.07 24.11
CA ASN A 798 -28.55 -18.20 24.23
C ASN A 798 -27.09 -17.79 24.49
N ASP A 799 -26.39 -18.66 25.21
CA ASP A 799 -24.97 -18.68 25.52
C ASP A 799 -24.06 -17.96 24.48
N TYR A 800 -23.31 -16.95 24.94
CA TYR A 800 -21.84 -16.76 24.73
C TYR A 800 -21.34 -15.32 24.99
N LEU A 801 -22.23 -14.35 25.25
CA LEU A 801 -21.86 -12.98 25.66
C LEU A 801 -22.65 -12.54 26.90
N GLU A 802 -21.98 -11.92 27.87
CA GLU A 802 -22.66 -11.20 28.95
C GLU A 802 -23.19 -9.84 28.46
N PRO A 803 -24.39 -9.40 28.85
CA PRO A 803 -24.94 -8.13 28.41
C PRO A 803 -24.22 -6.94 29.06
N LEU A 804 -23.72 -6.02 28.22
CA LEU A 804 -23.14 -4.74 28.64
C LEU A 804 -24.22 -3.79 29.21
N VAL A 805 -24.43 -3.87 30.52
CA VAL A 805 -25.33 -2.97 31.27
C VAL A 805 -24.59 -1.69 31.66
N TYR A 806 -25.18 -0.54 31.36
CA TYR A 806 -24.73 0.77 31.84
C TYR A 806 -25.67 1.26 32.97
N PRO A 807 -25.14 1.93 34.03
CA PRO A 807 -25.97 2.60 35.03
C PRO A 807 -26.75 3.77 34.42
N ALA A 808 -27.93 4.08 34.96
CA ALA A 808 -28.96 4.91 34.32
C ALA A 808 -29.35 6.12 35.20
N ASP A 809 -28.34 6.80 35.74
CA ASP A 809 -28.47 7.62 36.94
C ASP A 809 -28.27 9.13 36.71
N LYS A 810 -29.17 9.76 35.93
CA LYS A 810 -29.34 11.22 35.91
C LYS A 810 -30.81 11.65 35.78
N ILE A 811 -31.42 12.02 36.92
CA ILE A 811 -32.69 12.76 36.95
C ILE A 811 -32.37 14.26 36.76
N ILE A 812 -32.82 14.85 35.65
CA ILE A 812 -32.63 16.28 35.39
C ILE A 812 -33.74 17.09 36.08
N LYS A 813 -33.47 17.59 37.29
CA LYS A 813 -34.41 18.45 38.03
C LYS A 813 -34.29 19.91 37.59
N SER A 814 -34.93 20.26 36.47
CA SER A 814 -35.12 21.66 36.08
C SER A 814 -36.32 22.28 36.80
N LYS A 815 -36.29 23.60 37.05
CA LYS A 815 -37.46 24.36 37.52
C LYS A 815 -37.81 25.48 36.54
N PRO A 816 -38.78 25.27 35.64
CA PRO A 816 -39.51 26.36 35.02
C PRO A 816 -40.14 27.24 36.10
N ASN A 817 -40.35 28.54 35.82
CA ASN A 817 -40.92 29.48 36.79
C ASN A 817 -42.44 29.29 36.98
N GLY A 818 -42.86 28.20 37.64
CA GLY A 818 -44.28 28.00 37.98
C GLY A 818 -44.68 26.61 38.49
N ASN A 819 -44.52 26.36 39.79
CA ASN A 819 -45.31 25.41 40.60
C ASN A 819 -45.44 23.91 40.20
N SER A 820 -44.73 23.39 39.20
CA SER A 820 -44.52 21.95 39.04
C SER A 820 -43.04 21.57 39.08
N GLU A 821 -42.73 20.43 39.70
CA GLU A 821 -41.44 19.75 39.55
C GLU A 821 -41.68 18.63 38.53
N ALA A 822 -41.22 18.82 37.29
CA ALA A 822 -41.20 17.76 36.29
C ALA A 822 -39.90 16.98 36.43
N GLU A 823 -39.99 15.68 36.72
CA GLU A 823 -38.83 14.80 36.75
C GLU A 823 -38.67 14.16 35.37
N ALA A 824 -37.44 14.18 34.83
CA ALA A 824 -37.15 13.61 33.53
C ALA A 824 -36.13 12.50 33.67
N ALA A 825 -36.54 11.28 33.31
CA ALA A 825 -35.68 10.12 33.19
C ALA A 825 -34.95 10.17 31.84
N VAL A 826 -33.62 9.99 31.85
CA VAL A 826 -32.80 9.94 30.65
C VAL A 826 -32.40 8.51 30.39
N THR A 827 -33.02 7.88 29.39
CA THR A 827 -32.68 6.52 28.96
C THR A 827 -31.87 6.55 27.66
N PHE A 828 -30.81 5.74 27.63
CA PHE A 828 -29.99 5.54 26.44
C PHE A 828 -30.49 4.29 25.72
N ASP A 829 -30.92 4.46 24.47
CA ASP A 829 -31.41 3.38 23.62
C ASP A 829 -30.23 2.80 22.81
N PHE A 830 -29.71 1.67 23.28
CA PHE A 830 -28.58 0.97 22.66
C PHE A 830 -28.99 -0.48 22.34
N GLN A 831 -28.92 -0.87 21.06
CA GLN A 831 -29.07 -2.27 20.65
C GLN A 831 -28.03 -2.66 19.57
N GLU A 832 -27.53 -3.88 19.72
CA GLU A 832 -26.52 -4.58 18.90
C GLU A 832 -25.16 -3.86 18.72
N PRO A 833 -24.07 -4.34 19.36
CA PRO A 833 -22.72 -3.96 18.96
C PRO A 833 -22.41 -4.53 17.57
N PHE A 834 -21.45 -3.93 16.87
CA PHE A 834 -20.92 -4.50 15.62
C PHE A 834 -20.24 -5.85 15.89
N ASP A 835 -20.76 -6.92 15.29
CA ASP A 835 -20.17 -8.27 15.36
C ASP A 835 -18.92 -8.36 14.48
N PHE A 836 -17.76 -8.05 15.08
CA PHE A 836 -16.44 -8.06 14.43
C PHE A 836 -15.69 -9.37 14.72
N GLN A 837 -15.86 -10.36 13.85
CA GLN A 837 -14.93 -11.49 13.76
C GLN A 837 -13.75 -11.14 12.85
N GLU A 838 -12.57 -10.89 13.43
CA GLU A 838 -11.31 -11.03 12.68
C GLU A 838 -11.01 -12.54 12.45
N PRO A 839 -10.28 -12.92 11.39
CA PRO A 839 -9.89 -14.31 11.18
C PRO A 839 -8.96 -14.81 12.30
N GLU A 840 -9.29 -15.93 12.93
CA GLU A 840 -8.39 -16.63 13.86
C GLU A 840 -7.11 -17.10 13.14
N GLU A 841 -6.00 -17.20 13.89
CA GLU A 841 -4.78 -17.84 13.39
C GLU A 841 -5.00 -19.34 13.10
N PRO A 842 -4.25 -19.95 12.16
CA PRO A 842 -4.54 -21.29 11.63
C PRO A 842 -4.12 -22.45 12.56
N GLU A 843 -4.62 -22.46 13.80
CA GLU A 843 -4.69 -23.67 14.61
C GLU A 843 -5.85 -24.60 14.17
N GLN A 844 -5.82 -25.85 14.62
CA GLN A 844 -6.51 -26.99 13.98
C GLN A 844 -8.03 -27.05 14.24
N MET A 845 -8.81 -26.12 13.67
CA MET A 845 -10.28 -26.13 13.74
C MET A 845 -10.94 -27.02 12.68
N GLN A 846 -11.85 -27.90 13.13
CA GLN A 846 -12.65 -28.76 12.27
C GLN A 846 -13.84 -28.00 11.65
N SER A 847 -14.35 -28.50 10.51
CA SER A 847 -15.35 -27.85 9.67
C SER A 847 -16.60 -27.36 10.42
N ARG A 848 -16.66 -26.06 10.71
CA ARG A 848 -17.90 -25.34 11.05
C ARG A 848 -18.40 -24.59 9.82
N VAL A 849 -19.61 -24.91 9.38
CA VAL A 849 -20.27 -24.24 8.24
C VAL A 849 -21.10 -23.07 8.78
N LEU A 850 -20.64 -21.85 8.57
CA LEU A 850 -21.47 -20.66 8.80
C LEU A 850 -22.57 -20.55 7.72
N PRO A 851 -23.80 -20.17 8.09
CA PRO A 851 -24.87 -19.94 7.12
C PRO A 851 -24.60 -18.68 6.29
N SER A 852 -24.99 -18.71 5.01
CA SER A 852 -24.89 -17.54 4.13
C SER A 852 -25.89 -16.44 4.54
N PRO A 853 -25.53 -15.14 4.46
CA PRO A 853 -26.50 -14.05 4.60
C PRO A 853 -27.68 -14.22 3.65
N GLN A 854 -28.90 -14.20 4.17
CA GLN A 854 -30.11 -14.33 3.36
C GLN A 854 -30.45 -12.99 2.70
N VAL A 855 -30.01 -12.81 1.45
CA VAL A 855 -30.49 -11.70 0.60
C VAL A 855 -31.92 -11.99 0.16
N GLY A 856 -32.88 -11.56 0.98
CA GLY A 856 -34.31 -11.66 0.71
C GLY A 856 -34.74 -10.68 -0.40
N TYR A 857 -35.15 -11.21 -1.55
CA TYR A 857 -35.72 -10.40 -2.62
C TYR A 857 -37.22 -10.18 -2.41
N TYR A 858 -37.60 -9.02 -1.85
CA TYR A 858 -39.00 -8.58 -1.89
C TYR A 858 -39.37 -8.10 -3.31
N LEU A 859 -40.30 -8.79 -3.95
CA LEU A 859 -40.95 -8.34 -5.18
C LEU A 859 -41.97 -7.24 -4.84
N ASN A 860 -41.70 -6.00 -5.25
CA ASN A 860 -42.62 -4.89 -5.09
C ASN A 860 -43.83 -5.03 -6.07
N PRO A 861 -45.08 -5.16 -5.60
CA PRO A 861 -46.24 -5.46 -6.44
C PRO A 861 -47.07 -4.22 -6.84
N ILE A 862 -46.45 -3.05 -7.06
CA ILE A 862 -47.15 -1.81 -7.43
C ILE A 862 -47.01 -1.50 -8.94
N GLN A 863 -47.55 -2.40 -9.78
CA GLN A 863 -47.94 -2.11 -11.18
C GLN A 863 -49.24 -2.86 -11.59
N ALA A 864 -50.11 -3.16 -10.62
CA ALA A 864 -51.28 -4.02 -10.81
C ALA A 864 -52.60 -3.45 -10.26
N ARG A 865 -52.72 -2.11 -10.15
CA ARG A 865 -53.95 -1.49 -9.63
C ARG A 865 -54.27 -0.05 -10.07
N GLU A 866 -54.04 0.27 -11.34
CA GLU A 866 -54.50 1.54 -11.93
C GLU A 866 -55.19 1.30 -13.29
N ALA A 867 -56.36 0.68 -13.22
CA ALA A 867 -57.31 0.54 -14.31
C ALA A 867 -58.74 0.50 -13.72
N PHE A 868 -59.67 1.15 -14.41
CA PHE A 868 -61.08 1.42 -14.04
C PHE A 868 -61.34 2.56 -13.04
N ASP A 869 -62.09 3.53 -13.58
CA ASP A 869 -62.98 4.53 -12.95
C ASP A 869 -62.36 5.61 -12.04
N ASN A 870 -62.82 6.88 -12.06
CA ASN A 870 -64.10 7.38 -12.58
C ASN A 870 -64.01 8.72 -13.38
N GLN A 871 -65.16 9.19 -13.89
CA GLN A 871 -65.30 10.24 -14.92
C GLN A 871 -65.70 11.65 -14.37
N GLU A 872 -65.81 12.63 -15.28
CA GLU A 872 -66.47 13.96 -15.14
C GLU A 872 -65.75 15.02 -14.26
N ALA A 873 -65.78 16.35 -14.49
CA ALA A 873 -66.02 17.24 -15.66
C ALA A 873 -65.68 18.72 -15.21
N VAL A 874 -65.54 19.81 -15.99
CA VAL A 874 -65.42 20.15 -17.44
C VAL A 874 -65.02 21.67 -17.52
N VAL A 875 -64.64 22.21 -18.70
CA VAL A 875 -64.46 23.67 -19.03
C VAL A 875 -63.25 24.35 -18.34
N GLU A 876 -62.38 25.18 -18.95
CA GLU A 876 -62.07 25.67 -20.34
C GLU A 876 -60.63 26.30 -20.29
N THR A 877 -59.94 26.85 -21.30
CA THR A 877 -60.22 27.22 -22.73
C THR A 877 -58.91 27.10 -23.58
N CYS A 878 -59.00 27.38 -24.89
CA CYS A 878 -58.01 27.96 -25.87
C CYS A 878 -56.47 27.83 -25.68
N GLU A 879 -55.65 27.65 -26.72
CA GLU A 879 -55.87 27.54 -28.18
C GLU A 879 -54.62 26.89 -28.85
N ASP A 880 -54.85 26.16 -29.96
CA ASP A 880 -54.03 25.90 -31.18
C ASP A 880 -52.48 25.94 -31.15
N ASP A 881 -51.68 25.14 -31.88
CA ASP A 881 -51.75 23.83 -32.61
C ASP A 881 -50.23 23.51 -32.95
N VAL A 882 -49.72 22.42 -33.56
CA VAL A 882 -50.20 21.31 -34.40
C VAL A 882 -49.38 20.04 -34.07
N TYR A 883 -49.94 18.83 -34.26
CA TYR A 883 -49.16 17.58 -34.28
C TYR A 883 -48.62 17.25 -35.69
N GLU A 884 -47.32 17.00 -35.82
CA GLU A 884 -46.78 16.20 -36.93
C GLU A 884 -45.64 15.29 -36.44
N VAL A 885 -45.56 14.07 -37.00
CA VAL A 885 -44.57 13.05 -36.60
C VAL A 885 -43.52 12.93 -37.69
N ILE A 886 -42.24 13.16 -37.33
CA ILE A 886 -41.08 12.93 -38.18
C ILE A 886 -40.15 11.92 -37.47
N ALA A 887 -39.48 11.08 -38.26
CA ALA A 887 -38.74 9.91 -37.81
C ALA A 887 -37.29 10.21 -37.38
N GLU A 888 -36.56 9.13 -37.09
CA GLU A 888 -35.16 9.07 -36.68
C GLU A 888 -34.20 9.88 -37.60
N ASP A 889 -33.29 10.63 -37.00
CA ASP A 889 -31.93 10.88 -37.51
C ASP A 889 -31.01 11.41 -36.38
N ASP A 890 -29.69 11.36 -36.58
CA ASP A 890 -28.67 11.55 -35.53
C ASP A 890 -28.68 12.93 -34.81
N ILE A 891 -28.74 12.91 -33.46
CA ILE A 891 -28.36 14.07 -32.62
C ILE A 891 -26.95 13.81 -32.03
N VAL A 892 -25.96 14.46 -32.63
CA VAL A 892 -24.61 14.58 -32.07
C VAL A 892 -24.62 15.61 -30.94
N TYR A 893 -24.25 15.19 -29.72
CA TYR A 893 -23.96 16.13 -28.63
C TYR A 893 -22.63 16.84 -28.87
N GLU A 894 -22.68 18.00 -29.52
CA GLU A 894 -21.51 18.86 -29.71
C GLU A 894 -21.14 19.54 -28.37
N MET A 895 -20.08 19.06 -27.72
CA MET A 895 -19.59 19.66 -26.49
C MET A 895 -18.95 21.03 -26.78
N VAL A 896 -19.69 22.11 -26.49
CA VAL A 896 -19.21 23.50 -26.58
C VAL A 896 -17.96 23.68 -25.70
N PRO A 897 -16.80 24.08 -26.25
CA PRO A 897 -15.60 24.30 -25.46
C PRO A 897 -15.74 25.51 -24.53
N VAL A 898 -15.53 25.32 -23.24
CA VAL A 898 -15.38 26.43 -22.28
C VAL A 898 -14.09 27.19 -22.63
N MET A 899 -14.22 28.44 -23.10
CA MET A 899 -13.06 29.26 -23.42
C MET A 899 -12.28 29.65 -22.14
N PRO A 900 -10.94 29.57 -22.14
CA PRO A 900 -10.13 30.10 -21.05
C PRO A 900 -10.23 31.62 -20.99
N ALA A 901 -10.19 32.19 -19.78
CA ALA A 901 -10.24 33.63 -19.57
C ALA A 901 -9.04 34.35 -20.22
N PRO A 902 -9.23 35.57 -20.77
CA PRO A 902 -8.15 36.32 -21.42
C PRO A 902 -7.09 36.78 -20.41
N PRO A 903 -5.80 36.82 -20.80
CA PRO A 903 -4.72 37.27 -19.92
C PRO A 903 -4.79 38.79 -19.63
N PRO A 904 -4.28 39.26 -18.48
CA PRO A 904 -4.25 40.67 -18.14
C PRO A 904 -3.32 41.47 -19.07
N PRO A 905 -3.58 42.78 -19.28
CA PRO A 905 -2.79 43.62 -20.18
C PRO A 905 -1.35 43.82 -19.68
N PRO A 906 -0.38 43.98 -20.60
CA PRO A 906 1.03 44.12 -20.24
C PRO A 906 1.31 45.45 -19.51
N ARG A 907 2.13 45.40 -18.46
CA ARG A 907 2.64 46.61 -17.80
C ARG A 907 3.71 47.29 -18.66
N PRO A 908 3.88 48.63 -18.60
CA PRO A 908 4.95 49.33 -19.31
C PRO A 908 6.33 48.84 -18.90
N SER A 909 7.22 48.63 -19.88
CA SER A 909 8.60 48.23 -19.64
C SER A 909 9.46 49.41 -19.19
N VAL A 910 10.12 49.27 -18.04
CA VAL A 910 11.16 50.20 -17.58
C VAL A 910 12.54 49.64 -18.00
N SER A 911 13.31 50.44 -18.73
CA SER A 911 14.58 50.01 -19.32
C SER A 911 15.72 49.93 -18.30
N PRO A 912 16.44 48.80 -18.15
CA PRO A 912 17.71 48.75 -17.45
C PRO A 912 18.87 49.33 -18.32
N PRO A 913 19.97 49.80 -17.71
CA PRO A 913 21.10 50.41 -18.43
C PRO A 913 22.00 49.39 -19.15
N ARG A 914 22.74 49.86 -20.15
CA ARG A 914 23.68 49.05 -20.95
C ARG A 914 24.98 48.72 -20.21
N PRO A 915 25.51 47.49 -20.28
CA PRO A 915 26.93 47.21 -20.17
C PRO A 915 27.65 47.52 -21.51
N SER A 916 28.96 47.74 -21.46
CA SER A 916 29.75 48.26 -22.60
C SER A 916 30.89 47.32 -23.06
N GLY A 917 30.92 47.02 -24.36
CA GLY A 917 32.15 46.81 -25.13
C GLY A 917 32.76 45.40 -25.18
N LEU A 918 32.77 44.81 -26.38
CA LEU A 918 33.76 43.81 -26.83
C LEU A 918 34.14 44.10 -28.31
N PRO A 919 35.30 43.61 -28.82
CA PRO A 919 35.91 44.10 -30.08
C PRO A 919 35.40 43.40 -31.37
N PRO A 920 35.77 43.92 -32.57
CA PRO A 920 35.25 43.45 -33.87
C PRO A 920 36.01 42.25 -34.49
N PRO A 921 35.42 41.51 -35.46
CA PRO A 921 35.98 40.29 -36.04
C PRO A 921 36.63 40.44 -37.44
N VAL A 922 37.67 39.63 -37.74
CA VAL A 922 38.29 39.45 -39.08
C VAL A 922 38.94 38.02 -39.17
N PRO A 923 39.42 37.52 -40.33
CA PRO A 923 38.71 36.63 -41.28
C PRO A 923 39.24 35.16 -41.34
N PRO A 924 38.61 34.23 -42.09
CA PRO A 924 38.94 32.80 -42.09
C PRO A 924 40.01 32.33 -43.12
N ARG A 925 40.65 31.17 -42.88
CA ARG A 925 41.46 30.43 -43.88
C ARG A 925 41.42 28.88 -43.73
N ALA A 926 41.02 28.24 -44.84
CA ALA A 926 41.13 26.84 -45.33
C ALA A 926 41.94 25.73 -44.60
N GLY A 927 41.51 24.45 -44.77
CA GLY A 927 42.48 23.38 -45.11
C GLY A 927 42.26 21.87 -44.80
N MET A 928 41.20 21.19 -45.27
CA MET A 928 41.10 19.69 -45.42
C MET A 928 41.21 18.81 -44.13
N PRO A 929 41.03 17.46 -44.17
CA PRO A 929 40.46 16.54 -45.19
C PRO A 929 39.18 15.77 -44.72
N PRO A 930 38.51 14.98 -45.60
CA PRO A 930 37.30 14.21 -45.27
C PRO A 930 37.54 12.85 -44.55
N PRO A 931 36.51 12.23 -43.94
CA PRO A 931 36.64 11.00 -43.15
C PRO A 931 36.79 9.70 -43.96
N ILE A 932 37.30 8.66 -43.29
CA ILE A 932 37.63 7.34 -43.84
C ILE A 932 36.43 6.37 -43.73
N PRO A 933 36.11 5.55 -44.76
CA PRO A 933 35.06 4.54 -44.70
C PRO A 933 35.46 3.27 -43.90
N PRO A 934 34.50 2.49 -43.39
CA PRO A 934 34.78 1.35 -42.51
C PRO A 934 35.47 0.18 -43.23
N ARG A 935 36.31 -0.56 -42.50
CA ARG A 935 36.87 -1.84 -42.95
C ARG A 935 35.90 -3.00 -42.70
N ARG A 936 35.99 -4.01 -43.56
CA ARG A 936 35.37 -5.33 -43.41
C ARG A 936 36.23 -6.27 -42.55
N ASP A 937 35.59 -7.37 -42.21
CA ASP A 937 36.01 -8.48 -41.35
C ASP A 937 37.25 -9.24 -41.87
N ILE A 938 38.10 -9.65 -40.92
CA ILE A 938 38.72 -10.98 -40.81
C ILE A 938 38.71 -11.34 -39.32
#